data_AF-A0A4P5XVX9-F1
#
_entry.id   AF-A0A4P5XVX9-F1
#
_cell.length_a   1.000
_cell.length_b   1.000
_cell.length_c   1.000
_cell.angle_alpha   90.00
_cell.angle_beta   90.00
_cell.angle_gamma   90.00
#
_symmetry.space_group_name_H-M   'P 1'
#
loop_
_entity.id
_entity.type
_entity.pdbx_description
1 polymer ?
#
loop_
_entity_poly.entity_id
_entity_poly.type
_entity_poly.pdbx_seq_one_letter_code
_entity_poly.pdbx_strand_id
1 'polypeptide(L)'
;MNWLRTIGWVSAWAAGIGLLGLGVSDGKLWSDEAGDAPVVAAKSPLAVYLSVGSPINDAVQAKVLNAARKIQQQAEQESRPAILVLEIGSGTSRFGAVRDLAKELTSAKFGSLRTVAWVPEPRDKKRIDGYNVILALACKEIVMHPDAELGDIGRGKALDAEEQQFVLSLIEKRLNPKLSTALVTGLMDPQKAVLKVKVETESDGRKMSESRVLTSDEHRRLLDNKVVVQDVITIKEAGVLGLFSGSRARALDVLVSQTAETRSDLADLYNFPREFLRENATSGETPRVVRIKIDEMIEPILQGFVDREIRRAQSSGVNLIIFEIDSPGGMLEPSLEIAHAIADLDSKKIRTVAYVPKMALSGAAIIALGCDEIVLQQHAKIGDAAPITIRAGQQFERAPEKILSFLREELKTLAEKKGRPSGLCQAMADKDLDVFQVTHRENGRVSYLTDEEIAVSNGEWIKGRIVPECQGENLLTVDAQRAHELKLAEAPVADEDELRQRLGIPEGEIPQAVGRTWVDTLVWTLNTPGMTVLLLLAGSVLIYLELHTMTSFFGIASGFCFMLFFWSRFLGGTADVLEIVLFLFGVGLILMEIFVVPGFGIFGVTGALAILASLILASQTFVLPTTSSEMTLMTKSLGTLSIALVSVIGVAVIISKYLPEMPLLKHLILSPPDPTDGIEDAPRLRPDMIGGAFAVGLEWLLHQEGEAFTTLRPAGKARFGEQVFDVQSQGDFIDPGQKVVVTEVTGNHVVVRRA
;
A
#
# COMPACT_ATOMS: atom_id res chain seq x y z
N MET A 1 -47.57 -11.67 57.04
CA MET A 1 -48.57 -12.41 56.23
C MET A 1 -47.81 -13.35 55.32
N ASN A 2 -47.56 -14.59 55.73
CA ASN A 2 -48.40 -15.79 55.55
C ASN A 2 -48.55 -16.16 54.06
N TRP A 3 -48.24 -17.35 53.54
CA TRP A 3 -48.09 -18.69 54.15
C TRP A 3 -47.42 -19.71 53.17
N LEU A 4 -46.59 -20.61 53.73
CA LEU A 4 -46.47 -22.09 53.59
C LEU A 4 -46.19 -22.77 52.22
N ARG A 5 -45.09 -23.55 52.08
CA ARG A 5 -44.84 -25.02 52.37
C ARG A 5 -44.79 -25.80 51.05
N THR A 6 -44.01 -26.87 50.77
CA THR A 6 -43.22 -27.90 51.49
C THR A 6 -42.48 -28.71 50.38
N ILE A 7 -41.16 -28.94 50.42
CA ILE A 7 -40.40 -30.12 50.93
C ILE A 7 -40.71 -31.48 50.28
N GLY A 8 -39.63 -32.16 49.79
CA GLY A 8 -39.43 -33.62 49.71
C GLY A 8 -38.59 -34.06 48.50
N TRP A 9 -37.24 -34.10 48.52
CA TRP A 9 -36.27 -35.11 49.02
C TRP A 9 -36.20 -36.47 48.26
N VAL A 10 -34.99 -36.74 47.70
CA VAL A 10 -34.23 -38.03 47.61
C VAL A 10 -34.73 -39.10 46.62
N SER A 11 -33.97 -39.90 45.85
CA SER A 11 -32.58 -40.47 45.78
C SER A 11 -32.35 -40.93 44.32
N ALA A 12 -31.17 -40.88 43.68
CA ALA A 12 -29.92 -41.64 43.86
C ALA A 12 -29.94 -43.14 43.41
N TRP A 13 -29.11 -43.45 42.39
CA TRP A 13 -28.36 -44.70 42.06
C TRP A 13 -28.92 -45.87 41.22
N ALA A 14 -27.99 -46.40 40.40
CA ALA A 14 -27.83 -47.72 39.72
C ALA A 14 -28.60 -47.94 38.39
N ALA A 15 -27.97 -48.13 37.21
CA ALA A 15 -26.97 -49.11 36.73
C ALA A 15 -27.57 -50.46 36.25
N GLY A 16 -27.21 -50.88 35.02
CA GLY A 16 -27.45 -52.22 34.45
C GLY A 16 -28.10 -52.16 33.05
N ILE A 17 -27.35 -52.36 31.95
CA ILE A 17 -27.22 -53.63 31.19
C ILE A 17 -28.61 -54.14 30.75
N GLY A 18 -29.00 -54.30 29.49
CA GLY A 18 -28.32 -54.60 28.23
C GLY A 18 -29.21 -55.62 27.49
N LEU A 19 -29.30 -55.53 26.15
CA LEU A 19 -29.51 -56.62 25.15
C LEU A 19 -30.38 -56.21 23.94
N LEU A 20 -29.70 -56.25 22.80
CA LEU A 20 -30.07 -56.66 21.45
C LEU A 20 -31.45 -57.30 21.22
N GLY A 21 -32.13 -56.81 20.18
CA GLY A 21 -33.13 -57.55 19.41
C GLY A 21 -33.07 -57.14 17.93
N LEU A 22 -32.62 -58.06 17.08
CA LEU A 22 -32.67 -57.97 15.62
C LEU A 22 -34.11 -58.07 15.12
N GLY A 23 -34.46 -57.29 14.09
CA GLY A 23 -35.71 -57.44 13.35
C GLY A 23 -35.58 -56.80 11.97
N VAL A 24 -35.39 -57.64 10.95
CA VAL A 24 -35.51 -57.29 9.53
C VAL A 24 -36.97 -57.42 9.12
N SER A 25 -37.57 -56.39 8.51
CA SER A 25 -38.56 -56.54 7.43
C SER A 25 -38.98 -55.20 6.83
N ASP A 26 -38.77 -55.08 5.51
CA ASP A 26 -39.59 -54.47 4.46
C ASP A 26 -40.17 -53.06 4.57
N GLY A 27 -39.92 -52.32 3.49
CA GLY A 27 -40.29 -50.93 3.32
C GLY A 27 -41.78 -50.67 3.10
N LYS A 28 -42.16 -49.45 3.46
CA LYS A 28 -43.12 -48.63 2.74
C LYS A 28 -42.88 -47.18 3.11
N LEU A 29 -42.89 -46.33 2.08
CA LEU A 29 -43.01 -44.88 2.19
C LEU A 29 -44.17 -44.50 3.14
N TRP A 30 -44.13 -43.27 3.66
CA TRP A 30 -45.18 -42.25 3.89
C TRP A 30 -44.57 -41.23 4.88
N SER A 31 -44.11 -40.08 4.38
CA SER A 31 -44.81 -38.77 4.37
C SER A 31 -44.75 -38.01 5.70
N ASP A 32 -43.97 -36.93 5.68
CA ASP A 32 -44.08 -35.65 6.39
C ASP A 32 -44.91 -35.58 7.68
N GLU A 33 -44.20 -35.42 8.80
CA GLU A 33 -44.42 -34.40 9.85
C GLU A 33 -43.53 -34.74 11.06
N ALA A 34 -42.35 -34.11 11.14
CA ALA A 34 -41.56 -34.09 12.37
C ALA A 34 -41.09 -32.65 12.59
N GLY A 35 -41.60 -32.04 13.66
CA GLY A 35 -41.29 -30.68 14.06
C GLY A 35 -39.80 -30.48 14.29
N ASP A 36 -39.30 -29.36 13.77
CA ASP A 36 -37.96 -28.83 14.02
C ASP A 36 -37.76 -28.60 15.52
N ALA A 37 -37.06 -29.54 16.16
CA ALA A 37 -36.25 -29.20 17.32
C ALA A 37 -35.07 -28.37 16.81
N PRO A 38 -34.76 -27.20 17.41
CA PRO A 38 -33.69 -26.35 16.90
C PRO A 38 -32.36 -27.10 17.00
N VAL A 39 -31.79 -27.43 15.85
CA VAL A 39 -30.40 -27.86 15.73
C VAL A 39 -29.55 -26.70 16.25
N VAL A 40 -29.06 -26.82 17.48
CA VAL A 40 -28.07 -25.89 18.02
C VAL A 40 -26.85 -25.98 17.11
N ALA A 41 -26.65 -24.97 16.26
CA ALA A 41 -25.53 -24.90 15.33
C ALA A 41 -24.23 -25.09 16.13
N ALA A 42 -23.48 -26.15 15.83
CA ALA A 42 -22.20 -26.41 16.47
C ALA A 42 -21.26 -25.23 16.18
N LYS A 43 -20.78 -24.55 17.23
CA LYS A 43 -19.86 -23.41 17.10
C LYS A 43 -18.59 -23.88 16.37
N SER A 44 -18.16 -23.14 15.34
CA SER A 44 -16.96 -23.48 14.56
C SER A 44 -15.72 -23.62 15.47
N PRO A 45 -14.76 -24.51 15.17
CA PRO A 45 -13.49 -24.56 15.89
C PRO A 45 -12.76 -23.23 15.89
N LEU A 46 -12.07 -22.95 17.00
CA LEU A 46 -11.03 -21.93 17.06
C LEU A 46 -9.77 -22.49 16.39
N ALA A 47 -9.11 -21.70 15.56
CA ALA A 47 -7.89 -22.13 14.90
C ALA A 47 -6.79 -21.07 15.00
N VAL A 48 -5.53 -21.50 15.00
CA VAL A 48 -4.36 -20.64 14.84
C VAL A 48 -3.45 -21.28 13.82
N TYR A 49 -3.11 -20.52 12.77
CA TYR A 49 -2.04 -20.88 11.86
C TYR A 49 -0.74 -20.20 12.25
N LEU A 50 0.35 -20.95 12.23
CA LEU A 50 1.68 -20.44 12.53
C LEU A 50 2.72 -21.02 11.57
N SER A 51 3.52 -20.16 10.94
CA SER A 51 4.70 -20.62 10.19
C SER A 51 5.87 -20.90 11.13
N VAL A 52 6.44 -22.10 11.02
CA VAL A 52 7.57 -22.52 11.84
C VAL A 52 8.85 -22.20 11.07
N GLY A 53 9.47 -21.07 11.42
CA GLY A 53 10.75 -20.66 10.87
C GLY A 53 11.85 -21.70 11.13
N SER A 54 12.78 -21.82 10.18
CA SER A 54 13.96 -22.68 10.28
C SER A 54 15.23 -21.82 10.22
N PRO A 55 16.21 -22.01 11.13
CA PRO A 55 16.30 -23.06 12.14
C PRO A 55 15.36 -22.82 13.34
N ILE A 56 14.83 -23.91 13.91
CA ILE A 56 14.05 -23.85 15.16
C ILE A 56 14.99 -23.48 16.31
N ASN A 57 14.71 -22.34 16.94
CA ASN A 57 15.42 -21.79 18.10
C ASN A 57 14.42 -21.49 19.23
N ASP A 58 14.93 -21.01 20.37
CA ASP A 58 14.12 -20.73 21.57
C ASP A 58 12.98 -19.74 21.30
N ALA A 59 13.19 -18.76 20.42
CA ALA A 59 12.15 -17.79 20.05
C ALA A 59 11.01 -18.46 19.26
N VAL A 60 11.35 -19.31 18.28
CA VAL A 60 10.35 -20.09 17.52
C VAL A 60 9.60 -21.05 18.45
N GLN A 61 10.31 -21.73 19.36
CA GLN A 61 9.68 -22.62 20.34
C GLN A 61 8.70 -21.86 21.24
N ALA A 62 9.12 -20.73 21.80
CA ALA A 62 8.27 -19.88 22.64
C ALA A 62 7.03 -19.40 21.87
N LYS A 63 7.19 -18.99 20.60
CA LYS A 63 6.09 -18.56 19.74
C LYS A 63 5.05 -19.68 19.57
N VAL A 64 5.49 -20.88 19.21
CA VAL A 64 4.62 -22.05 19.02
C VAL A 64 3.90 -22.44 20.32
N LEU A 65 4.64 -22.55 21.42
CA LEU A 65 4.07 -22.98 22.71
C LEU A 65 3.14 -21.93 23.34
N ASN A 66 3.40 -20.64 23.11
CA ASN A 66 2.51 -19.58 23.55
C ASN A 66 1.21 -19.57 22.74
N ALA A 67 1.29 -19.74 21.42
CA ALA A 67 0.12 -19.88 20.56
C ALA A 67 -0.74 -21.09 20.97
N ALA A 68 -0.10 -22.24 21.19
CA ALA A 68 -0.77 -23.46 21.65
C ALA A 68 -1.50 -23.27 22.99
N ARG A 69 -0.85 -22.65 23.98
CA ARG A 69 -1.46 -22.37 25.30
C ARG A 69 -2.62 -21.39 25.19
N LYS A 70 -2.45 -20.30 24.44
CA LYS A 70 -3.47 -19.25 24.28
C LYS A 70 -4.74 -19.81 23.65
N ILE A 71 -4.60 -20.53 22.52
CA ILE A 71 -5.77 -21.06 21.80
C ILE A 71 -6.49 -22.15 22.60
N GLN A 72 -5.74 -22.99 23.33
CA GLN A 72 -6.34 -24.00 24.19
C GLN A 72 -7.12 -23.35 25.35
N GLN A 73 -6.54 -22.36 26.02
CA GLN A 73 -7.22 -21.65 27.11
C GLN A 73 -8.50 -20.96 26.62
N GLN A 74 -8.46 -20.34 25.45
CA GLN A 74 -9.63 -19.72 24.84
C GLN A 74 -10.71 -20.74 24.47
N ALA A 75 -10.31 -21.89 23.90
CA ALA A 75 -11.22 -22.98 23.59
C ALA A 75 -11.89 -23.58 24.83
N GLU A 76 -11.16 -23.72 25.94
CA GLU A 76 -11.71 -24.16 27.22
C GLU A 76 -12.71 -23.15 27.79
N GLN A 77 -12.44 -21.84 27.67
CA GLN A 77 -13.35 -20.78 28.08
C GLN A 77 -14.63 -20.72 27.24
N GLU A 78 -14.51 -20.85 25.91
CA GLU A 78 -15.64 -20.77 24.99
C GLU A 78 -16.38 -22.10 24.78
N SER A 79 -15.86 -23.20 25.36
CA SER A 79 -16.33 -24.58 25.13
C SER A 79 -16.34 -24.95 23.63
N ARG A 80 -15.26 -24.63 22.93
CA ARG A 80 -15.07 -24.86 21.48
C ARG A 80 -13.87 -25.76 21.21
N PRO A 81 -13.85 -26.52 20.11
CA PRO A 81 -12.64 -27.24 19.71
C PRO A 81 -11.53 -26.25 19.28
N ALA A 82 -10.27 -26.55 19.61
CA ALA A 82 -9.09 -25.78 19.18
C ALA A 82 -8.25 -26.57 18.18
N ILE A 83 -7.78 -25.87 17.13
CA ILE A 83 -6.90 -26.39 16.10
C ILE A 83 -5.64 -25.52 16.02
N LEU A 84 -4.47 -26.13 16.08
CA LEU A 84 -3.20 -25.47 15.84
C LEU A 84 -2.60 -26.00 14.55
N VAL A 85 -2.54 -25.16 13.52
CA VAL A 85 -1.93 -25.48 12.23
C VAL A 85 -0.51 -24.94 12.21
N LEU A 86 0.47 -25.83 12.04
CA LEU A 86 1.88 -25.51 11.95
C LEU A 86 2.35 -25.69 10.51
N GLU A 87 2.70 -24.61 9.83
CA GLU A 87 3.37 -24.70 8.52
C GLU A 87 4.82 -25.09 8.74
N ILE A 88 5.20 -26.26 8.25
CA ILE A 88 6.54 -26.79 8.37
C ILE A 88 7.30 -26.44 7.10
N GLY A 89 8.36 -25.63 7.25
CA GLY A 89 9.27 -25.28 6.16
C GLY A 89 10.49 -26.20 6.07
N SER A 90 11.13 -26.19 4.91
CA SER A 90 12.46 -26.79 4.73
C SER A 90 13.52 -26.00 5.52
N GLY A 91 14.59 -26.67 5.96
CA GLY A 91 15.76 -26.01 6.56
C GLY A 91 16.56 -26.89 7.50
N THR A 92 17.43 -26.29 8.31
CA THR A 92 18.48 -26.97 9.08
C THR A 92 18.36 -26.71 10.58
N SER A 93 17.37 -27.33 11.23
CA SER A 93 17.26 -27.27 12.70
C SER A 93 18.20 -28.28 13.38
N ARG A 94 18.57 -28.01 14.64
CA ARG A 94 19.30 -28.95 15.49
C ARG A 94 18.33 -29.96 16.10
N PHE A 95 18.74 -31.23 16.23
CA PHE A 95 17.91 -32.28 16.83
C PHE A 95 17.34 -31.88 18.19
N GLY A 96 18.18 -31.38 19.10
CA GLY A 96 17.75 -30.96 20.44
C GLY A 96 16.61 -29.95 20.43
N ALA A 97 16.68 -28.92 19.57
CA ALA A 97 15.64 -27.90 19.49
C ALA A 97 14.31 -28.45 18.92
N VAL A 98 14.37 -29.40 17.97
CA VAL A 98 13.15 -30.04 17.48
C VAL A 98 12.58 -31.02 18.50
N ARG A 99 13.45 -31.80 19.14
CA ARG A 99 13.11 -32.77 20.19
C ARG A 99 12.34 -32.10 21.33
N ASP A 100 12.84 -30.99 21.82
CA ASP A 100 12.24 -30.31 22.98
C ASP A 100 10.85 -29.73 22.62
N LEU A 101 10.71 -29.15 21.42
CA LEU A 101 9.41 -28.67 20.93
C LEU A 101 8.41 -29.80 20.69
N ALA A 102 8.82 -30.87 20.01
CA ALA A 102 7.99 -32.04 19.75
C ALA A 102 7.55 -32.73 21.05
N LYS A 103 8.43 -32.79 22.05
CA LYS A 103 8.11 -33.34 23.37
C LYS A 103 7.04 -32.53 24.09
N GLU A 104 7.13 -31.20 24.07
CA GLU A 104 6.10 -30.35 24.69
C GLU A 104 4.77 -30.42 23.94
N LEU A 105 4.76 -30.35 22.60
CA LEU A 105 3.54 -30.45 21.78
C LEU A 105 2.80 -31.78 21.96
N THR A 106 3.53 -32.87 22.21
CA THR A 106 2.96 -34.20 22.46
C THR A 106 2.73 -34.49 23.95
N SER A 107 2.85 -33.48 24.82
CA SER A 107 2.58 -33.63 26.25
C SER A 107 1.07 -33.64 26.53
N ALA A 108 0.67 -34.19 27.70
CA ALA A 108 -0.72 -34.20 28.13
C ALA A 108 -1.32 -32.79 28.25
N LYS A 109 -0.49 -31.75 28.40
CA LYS A 109 -0.93 -30.35 28.49
C LYS A 109 -1.78 -29.95 27.29
N PHE A 110 -1.39 -30.39 26.08
CA PHE A 110 -2.08 -30.08 24.82
C PHE A 110 -2.95 -31.25 24.33
N GLY A 111 -3.39 -32.13 25.24
CA GLY A 111 -4.16 -33.33 24.89
C GLY A 111 -5.47 -33.04 24.14
N SER A 112 -6.16 -31.93 24.47
CA SER A 112 -7.39 -31.48 23.82
C SER A 112 -7.15 -30.70 22.51
N LEU A 113 -5.95 -30.18 22.30
CA LEU A 113 -5.60 -29.37 21.12
C LEU A 113 -5.39 -30.27 19.89
N ARG A 114 -6.08 -30.00 18.78
CA ARG A 114 -5.85 -30.71 17.51
C ARG A 114 -4.69 -30.07 16.77
N THR A 115 -3.52 -30.73 16.77
CA THR A 115 -2.33 -30.24 16.06
C THR A 115 -2.28 -30.78 14.63
N VAL A 116 -2.14 -29.88 13.66
CA VAL A 116 -2.08 -30.20 12.23
C VAL A 116 -0.77 -29.68 11.68
N ALA A 117 0.06 -30.56 11.12
CA ALA A 117 1.23 -30.15 10.34
C ALA A 117 0.77 -29.87 8.90
N TRP A 118 0.96 -28.64 8.44
CA TRP A 118 0.75 -28.25 7.05
C TRP A 118 2.08 -28.17 6.31
N VAL A 119 2.18 -28.87 5.19
CA VAL A 119 3.35 -28.87 4.32
C VAL A 119 2.94 -28.23 2.98
N PRO A 120 3.35 -26.98 2.72
CA PRO A 120 2.94 -26.25 1.52
C PRO A 120 3.67 -26.75 0.27
N GLU A 121 3.24 -26.26 -0.89
CA GLU A 121 3.92 -26.49 -2.16
C GLU A 121 5.42 -26.13 -2.06
N PRO A 122 6.32 -26.96 -2.62
CA PRO A 122 7.76 -26.76 -2.50
C PRO A 122 8.23 -25.50 -3.26
N ARG A 123 8.52 -24.43 -2.53
CA ARG A 123 9.22 -23.26 -3.06
C ARG A 123 10.65 -23.64 -3.45
N ASP A 124 11.09 -23.28 -4.66
CA ASP A 124 12.41 -23.59 -5.21
C ASP A 124 12.74 -25.10 -5.26
N LYS A 125 11.74 -25.99 -5.38
CA LYS A 125 11.90 -27.46 -5.37
C LYS A 125 12.57 -28.01 -4.10
N LYS A 126 12.46 -27.30 -2.97
CA LYS A 126 13.00 -27.77 -1.68
C LYS A 126 12.00 -28.70 -0.99
N ARG A 127 12.39 -29.97 -0.86
CA ARG A 127 11.69 -30.97 -0.01
C ARG A 127 11.87 -30.67 1.48
N ILE A 128 10.99 -31.23 2.31
CA ILE A 128 11.12 -31.19 3.77
C ILE A 128 11.83 -32.46 4.24
N ASP A 129 13.12 -32.31 4.53
CA ASP A 129 13.99 -33.37 5.06
C ASP A 129 14.70 -32.96 6.36
N GLY A 130 15.43 -33.90 6.97
CA GLY A 130 16.13 -33.64 8.22
C GLY A 130 15.22 -33.67 9.45
N TYR A 131 15.70 -33.09 10.55
CA TYR A 131 14.97 -33.12 11.82
C TYR A 131 13.64 -32.37 11.81
N ASN A 132 13.40 -31.42 10.90
CA ASN A 132 12.10 -30.72 10.80
C ASN A 132 10.93 -31.68 10.54
N VAL A 133 11.19 -32.84 9.91
CA VAL A 133 10.20 -33.91 9.72
C VAL A 133 9.65 -34.41 11.05
N ILE A 134 10.47 -34.46 12.10
CA ILE A 134 10.05 -34.92 13.44
C ILE A 134 8.95 -34.04 14.01
N LEU A 135 8.96 -32.73 13.70
CA LEU A 135 7.91 -31.81 14.14
C LEU A 135 6.57 -32.12 13.45
N ALA A 136 6.59 -32.48 12.17
CA ALA A 136 5.39 -32.94 11.46
C ALA A 136 4.86 -34.25 12.06
N LEU A 137 5.75 -35.19 12.39
CA LEU A 137 5.39 -36.46 13.03
C LEU A 137 4.84 -36.30 14.46
N ALA A 138 5.16 -35.19 15.12
CA ALA A 138 4.64 -34.86 16.45
C ALA A 138 3.20 -34.31 16.41
N CYS A 139 2.69 -33.92 15.24
CA CYS A 139 1.31 -33.47 15.07
C CYS A 139 0.33 -34.66 14.98
N LYS A 140 -0.90 -34.45 15.42
CA LYS A 140 -1.99 -35.45 15.34
C LYS A 140 -2.38 -35.76 13.90
N GLU A 141 -2.23 -34.79 13.00
CA GLU A 141 -2.48 -34.94 11.57
C GLU A 141 -1.40 -34.25 10.73
N ILE A 142 -1.18 -34.78 9.53
CA ILE A 142 -0.29 -34.20 8.53
C ILE A 142 -1.12 -33.97 7.27
N VAL A 143 -1.15 -32.73 6.79
CA VAL A 143 -1.78 -32.30 5.54
C VAL A 143 -0.69 -31.75 4.65
N MET A 144 -0.67 -32.17 3.38
CA MET A 144 0.38 -31.79 2.44
C MET A 144 -0.22 -31.28 1.12
N HIS A 145 0.49 -30.38 0.47
CA HIS A 145 0.32 -30.16 -0.97
C HIS A 145 0.53 -31.48 -1.73
N PRO A 146 -0.27 -31.80 -2.77
CA PRO A 146 -0.12 -33.04 -3.55
C PRO A 146 1.31 -33.29 -4.04
N ASP A 147 2.01 -32.23 -4.45
CA ASP A 147 3.39 -32.27 -4.96
C ASP A 147 4.47 -32.01 -3.92
N ALA A 148 4.11 -31.71 -2.67
CA ALA A 148 5.12 -31.52 -1.65
C ALA A 148 5.70 -32.85 -1.18
N GLU A 149 6.98 -32.83 -0.83
CA GLU A 149 7.72 -34.02 -0.38
C GLU A 149 8.14 -33.86 1.09
N LEU A 150 7.85 -34.90 1.89
CA LEU A 150 8.19 -34.99 3.30
C LEU A 150 8.87 -36.33 3.60
N GLY A 151 10.01 -36.30 4.29
CA GLY A 151 10.69 -37.53 4.71
C GLY A 151 12.21 -37.42 4.83
N ASP A 152 12.91 -38.56 4.84
CA ASP A 152 14.38 -38.65 4.97
C ASP A 152 14.96 -37.83 6.15
N ILE A 153 14.66 -38.27 7.38
CA ILE A 153 15.03 -37.55 8.60
C ILE A 153 16.55 -37.46 8.76
N GLY A 154 17.28 -38.49 8.33
CA GLY A 154 18.73 -38.56 8.45
C GLY A 154 19.51 -38.04 7.24
N ARG A 155 18.82 -37.50 6.23
CA ARG A 155 19.42 -36.99 4.98
C ARG A 155 20.33 -38.03 4.30
N GLY A 156 19.78 -39.20 4.05
CA GLY A 156 20.47 -40.32 3.41
C GLY A 156 21.32 -41.17 4.34
N LYS A 157 21.30 -40.92 5.65
CA LYS A 157 21.95 -41.75 6.68
C LYS A 157 20.92 -42.24 7.69
N ALA A 158 21.22 -43.35 8.36
CA ALA A 158 20.45 -43.78 9.51
C ALA A 158 20.67 -42.80 10.67
N LEU A 159 19.60 -42.42 11.37
CA LEU A 159 19.69 -41.70 12.66
C LEU A 159 20.46 -42.54 13.68
N ASP A 160 21.07 -41.89 14.67
CA ASP A 160 21.66 -42.64 15.78
C ASP A 160 20.58 -43.34 16.64
N ALA A 161 21.00 -44.28 17.49
CA ALA A 161 20.06 -45.08 18.27
C ALA A 161 19.21 -44.25 19.26
N GLU A 162 19.79 -43.18 19.83
CA GLU A 162 19.09 -42.31 20.79
C GLU A 162 18.03 -41.46 20.09
N GLU A 163 18.37 -40.90 18.94
CA GLU A 163 17.47 -40.13 18.07
C GLU A 163 16.33 -41.02 17.55
N GLN A 164 16.64 -42.24 17.09
CA GLN A 164 15.63 -43.20 16.65
C GLN A 164 14.64 -43.54 17.78
N GLN A 165 15.16 -43.83 18.97
CA GLN A 165 14.33 -44.16 20.13
C GLN A 165 13.41 -43.01 20.52
N PHE A 166 13.91 -41.77 20.47
CA PHE A 166 13.08 -40.59 20.73
C PHE A 166 11.94 -40.47 19.70
N VAL A 167 12.24 -40.55 18.41
CA VAL A 167 11.21 -40.41 17.37
C VAL A 167 10.17 -41.52 17.49
N LEU A 168 10.57 -42.77 17.73
CA LEU A 168 9.65 -43.88 17.96
C LEU A 168 8.76 -43.64 19.19
N SER A 169 9.30 -43.08 20.27
CA SER A 169 8.52 -42.75 21.48
C SER A 169 7.40 -41.73 21.22
N LEU A 170 7.52 -40.87 20.21
CA LEU A 170 6.44 -39.96 19.79
C LEU A 170 5.30 -40.74 19.12
N ILE A 171 5.64 -41.73 18.28
CA ILE A 171 4.67 -42.54 17.52
C ILE A 171 3.94 -43.53 18.43
N GLU A 172 4.63 -44.08 19.44
CA GLU A 172 4.04 -44.99 20.43
C GLU A 172 2.90 -44.35 21.24
N LYS A 173 2.85 -43.01 21.33
CA LYS A 173 1.71 -42.28 21.91
C LYS A 173 0.42 -42.38 21.08
N ARG A 174 0.49 -42.90 19.85
CA ARG A 174 -0.64 -43.11 18.91
C ARG A 174 -1.49 -41.86 18.66
N LEU A 175 -0.84 -40.70 18.58
CA LEU A 175 -1.51 -39.42 18.33
C LEU A 175 -2.03 -39.29 16.88
N ASN A 176 -1.36 -39.93 15.92
CA ASN A 176 -1.72 -39.91 14.51
C ASN A 176 -1.90 -41.35 13.99
N PRO A 177 -3.12 -41.74 13.55
CA PRO A 177 -3.40 -43.11 13.09
C PRO A 177 -2.73 -43.46 11.75
N LYS A 178 -2.24 -42.47 10.98
CA LYS A 178 -1.54 -42.68 9.71
C LYS A 178 -0.05 -42.97 9.86
N LEU A 179 0.47 -42.92 11.09
CA LEU A 179 1.88 -43.21 11.41
C LEU A 179 2.02 -44.58 12.06
N SER A 180 2.78 -45.47 11.42
CA SER A 180 3.22 -46.72 12.04
C SER A 180 4.71 -46.65 12.41
N THR A 181 5.11 -47.45 13.40
CA THR A 181 6.53 -47.59 13.79
C THR A 181 7.39 -48.03 12.61
N ALA A 182 6.89 -48.94 11.78
CA ALA A 182 7.58 -49.40 10.57
C ALA A 182 7.77 -48.29 9.53
N LEU A 183 6.74 -47.47 9.28
CA LEU A 183 6.83 -46.34 8.36
C LEU A 183 7.90 -45.36 8.82
N VAL A 184 7.85 -44.96 10.08
CA VAL A 184 8.78 -43.98 10.65
C VAL A 184 10.20 -44.54 10.74
N THR A 185 10.36 -45.83 10.99
CA THR A 185 11.66 -46.52 10.87
C THR A 185 12.22 -46.38 9.44
N GLY A 186 11.39 -46.52 8.41
CA GLY A 186 11.80 -46.27 7.02
C GLY A 186 12.12 -44.80 6.72
N LEU A 187 11.55 -43.84 7.46
CA LEU A 187 11.91 -42.41 7.34
C LEU A 187 13.27 -42.10 7.99
N MET A 188 13.66 -42.88 8.99
CA MET A 188 14.89 -42.68 9.77
C MET A 188 16.10 -43.47 9.25
N ASP A 189 15.88 -44.58 8.53
CA ASP A 189 16.92 -45.46 8.00
C ASP A 189 16.63 -45.84 6.54
N PRO A 190 17.45 -45.36 5.58
CA PRO A 190 17.30 -45.71 4.17
C PRO A 190 17.39 -47.22 3.89
N GLN A 191 18.08 -48.00 4.72
CA GLN A 191 18.22 -49.45 4.53
C GLN A 191 16.98 -50.25 4.94
N LYS A 192 16.03 -49.63 5.66
CA LYS A 192 14.81 -50.31 6.10
C LYS A 192 13.73 -50.23 5.04
N ALA A 193 13.32 -51.39 4.53
CA ALA A 193 12.18 -51.52 3.63
C ALA A 193 10.85 -51.55 4.41
N VAL A 194 9.82 -50.92 3.84
CA VAL A 194 8.49 -50.78 4.42
C VAL A 194 7.45 -51.36 3.46
N LEU A 195 6.60 -52.22 3.99
CA LEU A 195 5.57 -52.97 3.27
C LEU A 195 4.21 -52.64 3.88
N LYS A 196 3.19 -52.50 3.03
CA LYS A 196 1.78 -52.54 3.44
C LYS A 196 1.25 -53.91 3.09
N VAL A 197 0.63 -54.57 4.05
CA VAL A 197 0.07 -55.91 3.87
C VAL A 197 -1.34 -55.97 4.44
N LYS A 198 -2.16 -56.90 3.95
CA LYS A 198 -3.42 -57.29 4.59
C LYS A 198 -3.20 -58.58 5.36
N VAL A 199 -3.52 -58.55 6.66
CA VAL A 199 -3.40 -59.70 7.55
C VAL A 199 -4.79 -60.22 7.85
N GLU A 200 -5.05 -61.51 7.59
CA GLU A 200 -6.26 -62.16 8.05
C GLU A 200 -6.08 -62.64 9.49
N THR A 201 -6.97 -62.18 10.37
CA THR A 201 -7.04 -62.63 11.76
C THR A 201 -8.41 -63.27 11.98
N GLU A 202 -8.42 -64.44 12.61
CA GLU A 202 -9.66 -65.14 12.98
C GLU A 202 -9.99 -64.82 14.44
N SER A 203 -11.12 -64.14 14.66
CA SER A 203 -11.61 -63.82 16.00
C SER A 203 -13.11 -64.13 16.05
N ASP A 204 -13.51 -64.98 17.01
CA ASP A 204 -14.91 -65.36 17.25
C ASP A 204 -15.61 -65.99 16.01
N GLY A 205 -14.90 -66.86 15.29
CA GLY A 205 -15.40 -67.56 14.10
C GLY A 205 -15.61 -66.67 12.85
N ARG A 206 -15.22 -65.38 12.92
CA ARG A 206 -15.24 -64.45 11.78
C ARG A 206 -13.80 -64.12 11.34
N LYS A 207 -13.54 -64.26 10.04
CA LYS A 207 -12.29 -63.79 9.41
C LYS A 207 -12.36 -62.28 9.24
N MET A 208 -11.43 -61.57 9.84
CA MET A 208 -11.26 -60.13 9.67
C MET A 208 -9.93 -59.86 8.96
N SER A 209 -9.96 -59.07 7.89
CA SER A 209 -8.77 -58.60 7.19
C SER A 209 -8.41 -57.20 7.67
N GLU A 210 -7.21 -57.01 8.20
CA GLU A 210 -6.71 -55.71 8.66
C GLU A 210 -5.46 -55.33 7.85
N SER A 211 -5.40 -54.07 7.39
CA SER A 211 -4.19 -53.56 6.74
C SER A 211 -3.15 -53.13 7.78
N ARG A 212 -1.93 -53.62 7.64
CA ARG A 212 -0.80 -53.29 8.53
C ARG A 212 0.39 -52.83 7.71
N VAL A 213 1.09 -51.82 8.23
CA VAL A 213 2.36 -51.34 7.68
C VAL A 213 3.49 -51.91 8.53
N LEU A 214 4.39 -52.67 7.90
CA LEU A 214 5.42 -53.48 8.55
C LEU A 214 6.76 -53.29 7.87
N THR A 215 7.84 -53.51 8.62
CA THR A 215 9.18 -53.68 8.05
C THR A 215 9.32 -55.07 7.41
N SER A 216 10.30 -55.25 6.53
CA SER A 216 10.58 -56.57 5.94
C SER A 216 10.96 -57.64 6.98
N ASP A 217 11.50 -57.25 8.13
CA ASP A 217 11.84 -58.16 9.22
C ASP A 217 10.58 -58.60 9.98
N GLU A 218 9.66 -57.67 10.26
CA GLU A 218 8.35 -57.98 10.87
C GLU A 218 7.47 -58.83 9.95
N HIS A 219 7.47 -58.55 8.66
CA HIS A 219 6.77 -59.36 7.68
C HIS A 219 7.26 -60.82 7.67
N ARG A 220 8.58 -61.04 7.71
CA ARG A 220 9.16 -62.39 7.84
C ARG A 220 8.69 -63.08 9.12
N ARG A 221 8.70 -62.39 10.26
CA ARG A 221 8.20 -62.94 11.54
C ARG A 221 6.72 -63.34 11.49
N LEU A 222 5.88 -62.60 10.76
CA LEU A 222 4.47 -62.99 10.59
C LEU A 222 4.31 -64.27 9.78
N LEU A 223 5.10 -64.42 8.70
CA LEU A 223 5.11 -65.64 7.89
C LEU A 223 5.62 -66.85 8.68
N ASP A 224 6.67 -66.67 9.49
CA ASP A 224 7.21 -67.71 10.38
C ASP A 224 6.16 -68.15 11.42
N ASN A 225 5.34 -67.20 11.89
CA ASN A 225 4.21 -67.46 12.79
C ASN A 225 2.95 -67.98 12.08
N LYS A 226 3.04 -68.34 10.79
CA LYS A 226 1.95 -68.89 9.95
C LYS A 226 0.72 -67.98 9.84
N VAL A 227 0.91 -66.66 9.93
CA VAL A 227 -0.16 -65.70 9.72
C VAL A 227 -0.42 -65.57 8.21
N VAL A 228 -1.69 -65.56 7.80
CA VAL A 228 -2.08 -65.40 6.39
C VAL A 228 -1.93 -63.94 5.98
N VAL A 229 -1.05 -63.68 5.01
CA VAL A 229 -0.76 -62.35 4.48
C VAL A 229 -1.17 -62.27 3.01
N GLN A 230 -1.89 -61.21 2.65
CA GLN A 230 -2.35 -60.91 1.29
C GLN A 230 -2.00 -59.46 0.92
N ASP A 231 -2.11 -59.12 -0.38
CA ASP A 231 -1.94 -57.75 -0.90
C ASP A 231 -0.67 -57.04 -0.40
N VAL A 232 0.49 -57.67 -0.59
CA VAL A 232 1.79 -57.09 -0.21
C VAL A 232 2.17 -55.99 -1.20
N ILE A 233 2.13 -54.74 -0.73
CA ILE A 233 2.53 -53.55 -1.48
C ILE A 233 3.81 -53.00 -0.87
N THR A 234 4.86 -52.89 -1.67
CA THR A 234 6.10 -52.23 -1.22
C THR A 234 5.89 -50.72 -1.19
N ILE A 235 5.86 -50.14 0.01
CA ILE A 235 5.77 -48.69 0.21
C ILE A 235 7.13 -48.04 -0.10
N LYS A 236 8.19 -48.67 0.41
CA LYS A 236 9.59 -48.20 0.33
C LYS A 236 10.53 -49.40 0.25
N GLU A 237 11.45 -49.39 -0.72
CA GLU A 237 12.51 -50.39 -0.85
C GLU A 237 13.71 -50.09 0.07
N ALA A 238 14.53 -51.11 0.31
CA ALA A 238 15.80 -50.94 1.02
C ALA A 238 16.80 -50.18 0.12
N GLY A 239 17.50 -49.19 0.69
CA GLY A 239 18.43 -48.32 -0.04
C GLY A 239 17.78 -47.10 -0.70
N VAL A 240 16.45 -47.06 -0.81
CA VAL A 240 15.71 -45.88 -1.29
C VAL A 240 15.46 -44.92 -0.12
N LEU A 241 15.49 -43.61 -0.37
CA LEU A 241 15.17 -42.61 0.65
C LEU A 241 13.71 -42.75 1.09
N GLY A 242 13.45 -42.59 2.39
CA GLY A 242 12.09 -42.56 2.92
C GLY A 242 11.42 -41.22 2.65
N LEU A 243 11.21 -40.88 1.39
CA LEU A 243 10.62 -39.61 0.94
C LEU A 243 9.28 -39.88 0.28
N PHE A 244 8.25 -39.11 0.66
CA PHE A 244 6.90 -39.30 0.15
C PHE A 244 6.31 -37.98 -0.34
N SER A 245 5.74 -37.99 -1.54
CA SER A 245 4.88 -36.90 -2.00
C SER A 245 3.51 -36.95 -1.31
N GLY A 246 2.82 -35.82 -1.19
CA GLY A 246 1.47 -35.74 -0.63
C GLY A 246 0.48 -36.67 -1.34
N SER A 247 0.50 -36.69 -2.66
CA SER A 247 -0.33 -37.55 -3.51
C SER A 247 -0.04 -39.04 -3.29
N ARG A 248 1.24 -39.44 -3.26
CA ARG A 248 1.65 -40.84 -3.04
C ARG A 248 1.31 -41.32 -1.64
N ALA A 249 1.59 -40.50 -0.62
CA ALA A 249 1.27 -40.81 0.76
C ALA A 249 -0.23 -41.00 0.96
N ARG A 250 -1.05 -40.12 0.37
CA ARG A 250 -2.51 -40.19 0.42
C ARG A 250 -3.04 -41.45 -0.27
N ALA A 251 -2.54 -41.78 -1.46
CA ALA A 251 -2.95 -42.97 -2.21
C ALA A 251 -2.60 -44.28 -1.48
N LEU A 252 -1.47 -44.32 -0.77
CA LEU A 252 -1.05 -45.45 0.04
C LEU A 252 -1.72 -45.49 1.42
N ASP A 253 -2.50 -44.47 1.78
CA ASP A 253 -3.14 -44.27 3.08
C ASP A 253 -2.15 -44.36 4.27
N VAL A 254 -1.00 -43.70 4.12
CA VAL A 254 0.08 -43.61 5.12
C VAL A 254 0.59 -42.18 5.21
N LEU A 255 1.15 -41.77 6.35
CA LEU A 255 1.76 -40.44 6.61
C LEU A 255 0.77 -39.27 6.57
N VAL A 256 0.05 -39.09 5.46
CA VAL A 256 -0.80 -37.95 5.14
C VAL A 256 -2.27 -38.27 5.40
N SER A 257 -2.92 -37.43 6.19
CA SER A 257 -4.35 -37.54 6.49
C SER A 257 -5.19 -37.05 5.31
N GLN A 258 -4.82 -35.93 4.72
CA GLN A 258 -5.52 -35.25 3.62
C GLN A 258 -4.54 -34.44 2.77
N THR A 259 -4.92 -34.10 1.55
CA THR A 259 -4.19 -33.16 0.69
C THR A 259 -4.96 -31.85 0.55
N ALA A 260 -4.23 -30.74 0.43
CA ALA A 260 -4.77 -29.40 0.19
C ALA A 260 -3.86 -28.69 -0.82
N GLU A 261 -4.38 -27.87 -1.73
CA GLU A 261 -3.56 -27.16 -2.72
C GLU A 261 -3.10 -25.80 -2.17
N THR A 262 -4.02 -25.14 -1.48
CA THR A 262 -3.79 -23.82 -0.92
C THR A 262 -3.91 -23.86 0.59
N ARG A 263 -3.31 -22.85 1.22
CA ARG A 263 -3.50 -22.59 2.64
C ARG A 263 -4.99 -22.46 2.98
N SER A 264 -5.76 -21.76 2.14
CA SER A 264 -7.21 -21.54 2.27
C SER A 264 -8.02 -22.84 2.33
N ASP A 265 -7.54 -23.90 1.67
CA ASP A 265 -8.23 -25.21 1.69
C ASP A 265 -8.22 -25.85 3.07
N LEU A 266 -7.28 -25.49 3.95
CA LEU A 266 -7.24 -26.00 5.32
C LEU A 266 -8.43 -25.51 6.15
N ALA A 267 -8.89 -24.28 5.94
CA ALA A 267 -10.05 -23.71 6.63
C ALA A 267 -11.31 -24.48 6.24
N ASP A 268 -11.46 -24.76 4.94
CA ASP A 268 -12.58 -25.52 4.40
C ASP A 268 -12.51 -26.99 4.91
N LEU A 269 -11.31 -27.61 4.93
CA LEU A 269 -11.10 -29.00 5.37
C LEU A 269 -11.43 -29.23 6.85
N TYR A 270 -11.13 -28.26 7.69
CA TYR A 270 -11.30 -28.35 9.15
C TYR A 270 -12.47 -27.51 9.67
N ASN A 271 -13.25 -26.91 8.77
CA ASN A 271 -14.43 -26.09 9.06
C ASN A 271 -14.16 -24.94 10.04
N PHE A 272 -13.06 -24.21 9.88
CA PHE A 272 -12.79 -22.99 10.64
C PHE A 272 -12.71 -21.76 9.73
N PRO A 273 -13.08 -20.56 10.21
CA PRO A 273 -12.98 -19.31 9.46
C PRO A 273 -11.60 -19.05 8.84
N ARG A 274 -11.56 -18.57 7.58
CA ARG A 274 -10.33 -18.34 6.80
C ARG A 274 -9.40 -17.31 7.43
N GLU A 275 -9.92 -16.37 8.20
CA GLU A 275 -9.16 -15.45 9.06
C GLU A 275 -8.10 -16.14 9.94
N PHE A 276 -8.37 -17.36 10.43
CA PHE A 276 -7.45 -18.11 11.30
C PHE A 276 -6.27 -18.72 10.52
N LEU A 277 -6.39 -18.79 9.20
CA LEU A 277 -5.31 -19.16 8.28
C LEU A 277 -4.46 -17.97 7.87
N ARG A 278 -4.47 -16.83 8.55
CA ARG A 278 -3.57 -15.73 8.20
C ARG A 278 -2.44 -15.72 9.20
N GLU A 279 -1.21 -15.54 8.70
CA GLU A 279 -0.06 -15.49 9.59
C GLU A 279 -0.16 -14.08 10.16
N ASN A 280 -0.78 -13.97 11.33
CA ASN A 280 -0.96 -12.67 11.95
C ASN A 280 0.45 -12.07 12.10
N ALA A 281 0.74 -10.95 11.45
CA ALA A 281 1.93 -10.14 11.74
C ALA A 281 1.98 -9.74 13.23
N THR A 282 0.84 -9.86 13.92
CA THR A 282 0.59 -9.69 15.35
C THR A 282 0.66 -11.00 16.15
N SER A 283 1.08 -12.14 15.55
CA SER A 283 1.19 -13.45 16.22
C SER A 283 2.33 -13.44 17.25
N GLY A 284 2.05 -12.89 18.43
CA GLY A 284 2.97 -12.78 19.56
C GLY A 284 3.42 -11.35 19.89
N GLU A 285 3.10 -10.37 19.04
CA GLU A 285 3.39 -8.95 19.27
C GLU A 285 2.09 -8.14 19.36
N THR A 286 2.05 -7.15 20.25
CA THR A 286 0.92 -6.23 20.38
C THR A 286 0.72 -5.48 19.04
N PRO A 287 -0.50 -5.48 18.46
CA PRO A 287 -0.76 -4.74 17.22
C PRO A 287 -0.42 -3.26 17.37
N ARG A 288 0.46 -2.75 16.50
CA ARG A 288 0.63 -1.32 16.27
C ARG A 288 -0.26 -0.96 15.09
N VAL A 289 -1.36 -0.31 15.40
CA VAL A 289 -2.48 -0.11 14.47
C VAL A 289 -2.49 1.32 13.96
N VAL A 290 -2.78 1.50 12.68
CA VAL A 290 -3.22 2.79 12.11
C VAL A 290 -4.56 2.57 11.41
N ARG A 291 -5.50 3.48 11.64
CA ARG A 291 -6.81 3.51 10.97
C ARG A 291 -6.83 4.67 9.99
N ILE A 292 -7.05 4.39 8.71
CA ILE A 292 -7.07 5.38 7.61
C ILE A 292 -8.50 5.46 7.09
N LYS A 293 -9.05 6.66 7.04
CA LYS A 293 -10.41 6.88 6.55
C LYS A 293 -10.44 7.03 5.02
N ILE A 294 -11.32 6.28 4.38
CA ILE A 294 -11.66 6.34 2.95
C ILE A 294 -13.15 6.60 2.87
N ASP A 295 -13.52 7.87 2.95
CA ASP A 295 -14.89 8.34 2.90
C ASP A 295 -15.14 9.25 1.68
N GLU A 296 -16.43 9.45 1.40
CA GLU A 296 -16.91 10.30 0.31
C GLU A 296 -16.41 9.85 -1.08
N MET A 297 -16.28 10.78 -2.02
CA MET A 297 -15.86 10.47 -3.38
C MET A 297 -14.36 10.17 -3.46
N ILE A 298 -14.01 9.10 -4.18
CA ILE A 298 -12.62 8.74 -4.45
C ILE A 298 -12.08 9.61 -5.59
N GLU A 299 -11.17 10.50 -5.23
CA GLU A 299 -10.54 11.48 -6.12
C GLU A 299 -9.01 11.37 -6.03
N PRO A 300 -8.23 11.93 -6.98
CA PRO A 300 -6.78 11.94 -6.91
C PRO A 300 -6.21 12.52 -5.59
N ILE A 301 -6.96 13.42 -4.94
CA ILE A 301 -6.63 13.95 -3.61
C ILE A 301 -6.64 12.85 -2.55
N LEU A 302 -7.66 11.98 -2.58
CA LEU A 302 -7.80 10.86 -1.64
C LEU A 302 -6.66 9.88 -1.83
N GLN A 303 -6.38 9.53 -3.08
CA GLN A 303 -5.26 8.66 -3.44
C GLN A 303 -3.96 9.20 -2.86
N GLY A 304 -3.63 10.47 -3.12
CA GLY A 304 -2.42 11.09 -2.58
C GLY A 304 -2.37 11.06 -1.05
N PHE A 305 -3.49 11.21 -0.37
CA PHE A 305 -3.59 11.08 1.09
C PHE A 305 -3.34 9.64 1.56
N VAL A 306 -4.04 8.66 1.01
CA VAL A 306 -3.91 7.24 1.36
C VAL A 306 -2.47 6.76 1.12
N ASP A 307 -1.86 7.13 -0.01
CA ASP A 307 -0.47 6.79 -0.34
C ASP A 307 0.53 7.33 0.70
N ARG A 308 0.32 8.57 1.18
CA ARG A 308 1.16 9.16 2.24
C ARG A 308 0.99 8.40 3.56
N GLU A 309 -0.23 8.08 3.95
CA GLU A 309 -0.50 7.38 5.20
C GLU A 309 0.02 5.93 5.15
N ILE A 310 -0.04 5.25 4.00
CA ILE A 310 0.61 3.94 3.80
C ILE A 310 2.13 4.05 4.00
N ARG A 311 2.79 5.02 3.34
CA ARG A 311 4.24 5.23 3.50
C ARG A 311 4.62 5.57 4.95
N ARG A 312 3.80 6.37 5.63
CA ARG A 312 3.99 6.72 7.05
C ARG A 312 3.84 5.50 7.96
N ALA A 313 2.85 4.65 7.69
CA ALA A 313 2.66 3.41 8.43
C ALA A 313 3.86 2.47 8.27
N GLN A 314 4.39 2.34 7.05
CA GLN A 314 5.59 1.55 6.75
C GLN A 314 6.82 2.05 7.53
N SER A 315 7.06 3.37 7.58
CA SER A 315 8.21 3.94 8.29
C SER A 315 8.08 3.92 9.81
N SER A 316 6.84 3.91 10.33
CA SER A 316 6.56 3.93 11.78
C SER A 316 6.49 2.53 12.42
N GLY A 317 6.79 1.47 11.66
CA GLY A 317 6.78 0.09 12.16
C GLY A 317 5.38 -0.43 12.50
N VAL A 318 4.32 0.13 11.91
CA VAL A 318 2.94 -0.36 12.02
C VAL A 318 2.85 -1.77 11.45
N ASN A 319 2.10 -2.67 12.10
CA ASN A 319 1.91 -4.05 11.64
C ASN A 319 0.45 -4.39 11.31
N LEU A 320 -0.47 -3.44 11.49
CA LEU A 320 -1.87 -3.53 11.10
C LEU A 320 -2.39 -2.16 10.59
N ILE A 321 -2.90 -2.13 9.37
CA ILE A 321 -3.61 -0.96 8.81
C ILE A 321 -5.08 -1.33 8.63
N ILE A 322 -5.96 -0.51 9.20
CA ILE A 322 -7.41 -0.60 9.02
C ILE A 322 -7.82 0.53 8.07
N PHE A 323 -8.28 0.19 6.87
CA PHE A 323 -8.95 1.12 5.98
C PHE A 323 -10.43 1.14 6.32
N GLU A 324 -10.89 2.21 6.97
CA GLU A 324 -12.31 2.43 7.21
C GLU A 324 -12.94 3.00 5.94
N ILE A 325 -13.75 2.19 5.26
CA ILE A 325 -14.32 2.52 3.95
C ILE A 325 -15.83 2.80 4.11
N ASP A 326 -16.22 4.05 3.92
CA ASP A 326 -17.61 4.50 3.85
C ASP A 326 -17.79 5.42 2.62
N SER A 327 -17.91 4.80 1.45
CA SER A 327 -17.84 5.52 0.18
C SER A 327 -18.79 4.93 -0.90
N PRO A 328 -19.47 5.80 -1.67
CA PRO A 328 -20.22 5.40 -2.85
C PRO A 328 -19.34 5.13 -4.08
N GLY A 329 -18.02 5.37 -3.98
CA GLY A 329 -17.05 5.22 -5.06
C GLY A 329 -16.49 6.53 -5.58
N GLY A 330 -15.98 6.52 -6.81
CA GLY A 330 -15.37 7.70 -7.42
C GLY A 330 -14.65 7.38 -8.73
N MET A 331 -13.55 8.06 -8.99
CA MET A 331 -12.77 7.88 -10.20
C MET A 331 -12.10 6.50 -10.24
N LEU A 332 -12.19 5.83 -11.40
CA LEU A 332 -11.69 4.46 -11.59
C LEU A 332 -10.18 4.35 -11.34
N GLU A 333 -9.38 5.20 -11.97
CA GLU A 333 -7.91 5.16 -11.91
C GLU A 333 -7.40 5.35 -10.46
N PRO A 334 -7.80 6.39 -9.70
CA PRO A 334 -7.45 6.49 -8.28
C PRO A 334 -7.87 5.28 -7.43
N SER A 335 -9.01 4.67 -7.72
CA SER A 335 -9.49 3.50 -6.97
C SER A 335 -8.61 2.27 -7.20
N LEU A 336 -8.20 2.03 -8.45
CA LEU A 336 -7.29 0.94 -8.82
C LEU A 336 -5.88 1.15 -8.26
N GLU A 337 -5.35 2.36 -8.35
CA GLU A 337 -4.02 2.70 -7.80
C GLU A 337 -3.97 2.45 -6.29
N ILE A 338 -4.98 2.89 -5.53
CA ILE A 338 -5.08 2.60 -4.09
C ILE A 338 -5.17 1.09 -3.86
N ALA A 339 -6.04 0.38 -4.59
CA ALA A 339 -6.22 -1.07 -4.41
C ALA A 339 -4.91 -1.84 -4.63
N HIS A 340 -4.14 -1.50 -5.67
CA HIS A 340 -2.84 -2.10 -5.96
C HIS A 340 -1.78 -1.73 -4.93
N ALA A 341 -1.70 -0.45 -4.53
CA ALA A 341 -0.78 0.00 -3.51
C ALA A 341 -0.98 -0.76 -2.18
N ILE A 342 -2.24 -1.02 -1.80
CA ILE A 342 -2.58 -1.86 -0.65
C ILE A 342 -2.21 -3.32 -0.93
N ALA A 343 -2.53 -3.83 -2.11
CA ALA A 343 -2.32 -5.23 -2.45
C ALA A 343 -0.84 -5.61 -2.52
N ASP A 344 0.04 -4.69 -2.92
CA ASP A 344 1.49 -4.82 -3.00
C ASP A 344 2.20 -4.81 -1.63
N LEU A 345 1.49 -4.46 -0.55
CA LEU A 345 2.07 -4.54 0.80
C LEU A 345 2.41 -5.99 1.16
N ASP A 346 3.60 -6.17 1.74
CA ASP A 346 4.03 -7.46 2.30
C ASP A 346 3.17 -7.80 3.51
N SER A 347 2.18 -8.68 3.31
CA SER A 347 1.22 -9.09 4.32
C SER A 347 1.85 -9.78 5.54
N LYS A 348 3.12 -10.22 5.44
CA LYS A 348 3.88 -10.73 6.59
C LYS A 348 4.37 -9.63 7.53
N LYS A 349 4.49 -8.39 7.02
CA LYS A 349 4.93 -7.22 7.79
C LYS A 349 3.75 -6.36 8.23
N ILE A 350 2.81 -6.11 7.31
CA ILE A 350 1.67 -5.23 7.54
C ILE A 350 0.40 -5.95 7.09
N ARG A 351 -0.46 -6.30 8.05
CA ARG A 351 -1.81 -6.80 7.76
C ARG A 351 -2.72 -5.65 7.37
N THR A 352 -3.54 -5.83 6.35
CA THR A 352 -4.48 -4.81 5.85
C THR A 352 -5.93 -5.27 5.96
N VAL A 353 -6.80 -4.42 6.53
CA VAL A 353 -8.21 -4.73 6.77
C VAL A 353 -9.07 -3.60 6.21
N ALA A 354 -9.92 -3.91 5.24
CA ALA A 354 -11.04 -3.05 4.84
C ALA A 354 -12.17 -3.24 5.85
N TYR A 355 -12.41 -2.25 6.69
CA TYR A 355 -13.55 -2.19 7.57
C TYR A 355 -14.64 -1.32 6.95
N VAL A 356 -15.82 -1.90 6.69
CA VAL A 356 -16.93 -1.24 6.00
C VAL A 356 -18.08 -1.05 6.99
N PRO A 357 -18.22 0.13 7.64
CA PRO A 357 -19.31 0.39 8.57
C PRO A 357 -20.66 0.54 7.87
N LYS A 358 -20.71 1.09 6.65
CA LYS A 358 -21.98 1.29 5.91
C LYS A 358 -21.93 0.81 4.48
N MET A 359 -20.98 1.29 3.69
CA MET A 359 -20.94 0.94 2.27
C MET A 359 -19.55 1.08 1.65
N ALA A 360 -19.23 0.14 0.76
CA ALA A 360 -18.10 0.20 -0.16
C ALA A 360 -18.61 -0.12 -1.57
N LEU A 361 -19.11 0.90 -2.27
CA LEU A 361 -19.64 0.75 -3.63
C LEU A 361 -18.67 1.29 -4.69
N SER A 362 -18.82 0.81 -5.93
CA SER A 362 -18.04 1.29 -7.07
C SER A 362 -16.54 1.22 -6.82
N GLY A 363 -15.81 2.32 -7.02
CA GLY A 363 -14.38 2.41 -6.71
C GLY A 363 -14.00 1.98 -5.28
N ALA A 364 -14.89 2.14 -4.31
CA ALA A 364 -14.62 1.75 -2.93
C ALA A 364 -14.64 0.22 -2.74
N ALA A 365 -15.46 -0.50 -3.52
CA ALA A 365 -15.42 -1.96 -3.56
C ALA A 365 -14.06 -2.44 -4.10
N ILE A 366 -13.54 -1.78 -5.16
CA ILE A 366 -12.23 -2.08 -5.75
C ILE A 366 -11.11 -1.92 -4.70
N ILE A 367 -11.12 -0.82 -3.95
CA ILE A 367 -10.16 -0.60 -2.85
C ILE A 367 -10.25 -1.71 -1.80
N ALA A 368 -11.47 -2.10 -1.40
CA ALA A 368 -11.67 -3.16 -0.42
C ALA A 368 -11.09 -4.51 -0.90
N LEU A 369 -11.21 -4.83 -2.19
CA LEU A 369 -10.63 -6.03 -2.79
C LEU A 369 -9.09 -6.03 -2.77
N GLY A 370 -8.45 -4.87 -2.64
CA GLY A 370 -7.01 -4.74 -2.45
C GLY A 370 -6.51 -5.10 -1.05
N CYS A 371 -7.39 -5.12 -0.03
CA CYS A 371 -7.02 -5.47 1.34
C CYS A 371 -6.83 -6.97 1.52
N ASP A 372 -6.06 -7.39 2.53
CA ASP A 372 -6.02 -8.80 2.92
C ASP A 372 -7.42 -9.22 3.38
N GLU A 373 -8.05 -8.41 4.23
CA GLU A 373 -9.31 -8.73 4.92
C GLU A 373 -10.41 -7.74 4.55
N ILE A 374 -11.64 -8.20 4.41
CA ILE A 374 -12.82 -7.32 4.29
C ILE A 374 -13.77 -7.71 5.41
N VAL A 375 -14.08 -6.75 6.27
CA VAL A 375 -14.97 -6.92 7.42
C VAL A 375 -16.07 -5.87 7.31
N LEU A 376 -17.31 -6.33 7.17
CA LEU A 376 -18.49 -5.48 7.07
C LEU A 376 -19.22 -5.45 8.41
N GLN A 377 -19.82 -4.29 8.75
CA GLN A 377 -20.88 -4.28 9.75
C GLN A 377 -22.13 -4.98 9.22
N GLN A 378 -22.97 -5.53 10.10
CA GLN A 378 -24.13 -6.37 9.73
C GLN A 378 -25.06 -5.77 8.64
N HIS A 379 -25.23 -4.44 8.61
CA HIS A 379 -26.11 -3.75 7.67
C HIS A 379 -25.38 -3.14 6.47
N ALA A 380 -24.06 -3.32 6.39
CA ALA A 380 -23.24 -2.71 5.37
C ALA A 380 -23.33 -3.47 4.04
N LYS A 381 -23.00 -2.78 2.95
CA LYS A 381 -23.03 -3.31 1.58
C LYS A 381 -21.70 -3.13 0.85
N ILE A 382 -21.41 -4.06 -0.07
CA ILE A 382 -20.23 -4.01 -0.94
C ILE A 382 -20.58 -4.48 -2.36
N GLY A 383 -19.98 -3.85 -3.38
CA GLY A 383 -20.13 -4.25 -4.78
C GLY A 383 -20.36 -3.08 -5.73
N ASP A 384 -21.12 -3.31 -6.80
CA ASP A 384 -21.52 -2.29 -7.78
C ASP A 384 -20.35 -1.51 -8.41
N ALA A 385 -19.33 -2.24 -8.89
CA ALA A 385 -18.05 -1.75 -9.41
C ALA A 385 -18.04 -1.37 -10.90
N ALA A 386 -19.20 -1.23 -11.55
CA ALA A 386 -19.22 -0.92 -12.98
C ALA A 386 -18.76 0.51 -13.29
N PRO A 387 -17.88 0.69 -14.29
CA PRO A 387 -17.48 2.02 -14.72
C PRO A 387 -18.59 2.66 -15.56
N ILE A 388 -18.94 3.90 -15.19
CA ILE A 388 -19.91 4.74 -15.88
C ILE A 388 -19.22 5.93 -16.53
N THR A 389 -19.66 6.33 -17.72
CA THR A 389 -19.16 7.54 -18.39
C THR A 389 -20.18 8.66 -18.20
N ILE A 390 -19.71 9.78 -17.64
CA ILE A 390 -20.53 10.99 -17.47
C ILE A 390 -20.27 11.92 -18.66
N ARG A 391 -21.27 12.12 -19.51
CA ARG A 391 -21.27 13.15 -20.56
C ARG A 391 -22.20 14.30 -20.14
N ALA A 392 -21.72 15.54 -20.23
CA ALA A 392 -22.49 16.71 -19.84
C ALA A 392 -23.84 16.77 -20.60
N GLY A 393 -24.95 16.70 -19.86
CA GLY A 393 -26.31 16.75 -20.41
C GLY A 393 -26.87 15.42 -20.93
N GLN A 394 -26.19 14.29 -20.76
CA GLN A 394 -26.69 12.96 -21.14
C GLN A 394 -26.85 12.05 -19.92
N GLN A 395 -27.65 10.98 -20.07
CA GLN A 395 -27.78 9.93 -19.06
C GLN A 395 -26.45 9.21 -18.86
N PHE A 396 -26.27 8.57 -17.70
CA PHE A 396 -25.11 7.72 -17.43
C PHE A 396 -25.05 6.58 -18.46
N GLU A 397 -23.97 6.53 -19.24
CA GLU A 397 -23.73 5.47 -20.22
C GLU A 397 -22.74 4.46 -19.66
N ARG A 398 -22.95 3.17 -19.94
CA ARG A 398 -21.98 2.10 -19.66
C ARG A 398 -20.65 2.45 -20.31
N ALA A 399 -19.54 2.25 -19.60
CA ALA A 399 -18.23 2.44 -20.18
C ALA A 399 -18.03 1.51 -21.41
N PRO A 400 -17.21 1.93 -22.39
CA PRO A 400 -16.87 1.09 -23.53
C PRO A 400 -16.30 -0.27 -23.11
N GLU A 401 -16.54 -1.31 -23.92
CA GLU A 401 -16.06 -2.67 -23.66
C GLU A 401 -14.56 -2.74 -23.38
N LYS A 402 -13.75 -1.85 -23.98
CA LYS A 402 -12.31 -1.76 -23.72
C LYS A 402 -11.97 -1.40 -22.26
N ILE A 403 -12.75 -0.52 -21.63
CA ILE A 403 -12.54 -0.14 -20.22
C ILE A 403 -13.04 -1.27 -19.32
N LEU A 404 -14.17 -1.87 -19.67
CA LEU A 404 -14.74 -2.99 -18.92
C LEU A 404 -13.83 -4.22 -18.95
N SER A 405 -13.30 -4.59 -20.12
CA SER A 405 -12.38 -5.73 -20.26
C SER A 405 -11.09 -5.52 -19.48
N PHE A 406 -10.54 -4.31 -19.51
CA PHE A 406 -9.40 -3.93 -18.67
C PHE A 406 -9.74 -4.09 -17.18
N LEU A 407 -10.86 -3.54 -16.71
CA LEU A 407 -11.24 -3.64 -15.31
C LEU A 407 -11.49 -5.08 -14.85
N ARG A 408 -12.08 -5.95 -15.68
CA ARG A 408 -12.25 -7.38 -15.34
C ARG A 408 -10.91 -8.05 -15.05
N GLU A 409 -9.90 -7.79 -15.87
CA GLU A 409 -8.56 -8.35 -15.67
C GLU A 409 -7.89 -7.83 -14.39
N GLU A 410 -8.06 -6.53 -14.10
CA GLU A 410 -7.56 -5.93 -12.85
C GLU A 410 -8.24 -6.53 -11.61
N LEU A 411 -9.56 -6.71 -11.64
CA LEU A 411 -10.32 -7.31 -10.53
C LEU A 411 -9.98 -8.78 -10.33
N LYS A 412 -9.76 -9.53 -11.42
CA LYS A 412 -9.25 -10.90 -11.38
C LYS A 412 -7.87 -10.94 -10.72
N THR A 413 -6.96 -10.07 -11.13
CA THR A 413 -5.60 -9.97 -10.57
C THR A 413 -5.63 -9.69 -9.07
N LEU A 414 -6.43 -8.71 -8.63
CA LEU A 414 -6.60 -8.39 -7.20
C LEU A 414 -7.20 -9.58 -6.43
N ALA A 415 -8.21 -10.24 -7.01
CA ALA A 415 -8.88 -11.38 -6.40
C ALA A 415 -7.91 -12.55 -6.21
N GLU A 416 -7.16 -12.94 -7.23
CA GLU A 416 -6.17 -14.02 -7.16
C GLU A 416 -5.08 -13.71 -6.13
N LYS A 417 -4.54 -12.48 -6.18
CA LYS A 417 -3.48 -12.03 -5.26
C LYS A 417 -3.91 -12.06 -3.80
N LYS A 418 -5.18 -11.82 -3.50
CA LYS A 418 -5.73 -11.82 -2.14
C LYS A 418 -6.58 -13.05 -1.81
N GLY A 419 -6.65 -14.05 -2.69
CA GLY A 419 -7.36 -15.31 -2.45
C GLY A 419 -8.89 -15.21 -2.40
N ARG A 420 -9.48 -14.30 -3.20
CA ARG A 420 -10.94 -14.13 -3.34
C ARG A 420 -11.46 -14.80 -4.62
N PRO A 421 -12.75 -15.16 -4.69
CA PRO A 421 -13.33 -15.70 -5.92
C PRO A 421 -13.32 -14.66 -7.05
N SER A 422 -12.48 -14.88 -8.06
CA SER A 422 -12.29 -13.99 -9.21
C SER A 422 -13.58 -13.74 -9.98
N GLY A 423 -14.40 -14.78 -10.19
CA GLY A 423 -15.68 -14.63 -10.89
C GLY A 423 -16.63 -13.64 -10.22
N LEU A 424 -16.75 -13.70 -8.88
CA LEU A 424 -17.57 -12.74 -8.13
C LEU A 424 -17.01 -11.33 -8.17
N CYS A 425 -15.68 -11.17 -8.07
CA CYS A 425 -15.07 -9.85 -8.14
C CYS A 425 -15.31 -9.21 -9.52
N GLN A 426 -15.18 -9.96 -10.60
CA GLN A 426 -15.48 -9.49 -11.95
C GLN A 426 -16.97 -9.14 -12.14
N ALA A 427 -17.88 -9.94 -11.57
CA ALA A 427 -19.32 -9.67 -11.62
C ALA A 427 -19.76 -8.40 -10.85
N MET A 428 -18.89 -7.82 -10.01
CA MET A 428 -19.13 -6.49 -9.47
C MET A 428 -19.05 -5.41 -10.56
N ALA A 429 -18.22 -5.59 -11.59
CA ALA A 429 -18.02 -4.61 -12.66
C ALA A 429 -18.82 -4.90 -13.93
N ASP A 430 -19.11 -6.18 -14.19
CA ASP A 430 -19.78 -6.63 -15.40
C ASP A 430 -21.07 -7.39 -15.06
N LYS A 431 -22.21 -6.75 -15.35
CA LYS A 431 -23.54 -7.32 -15.14
C LYS A 431 -23.85 -8.49 -16.08
N ASP A 432 -23.11 -8.63 -17.18
CA ASP A 432 -23.35 -9.69 -18.16
C ASP A 432 -22.59 -10.99 -17.83
N LEU A 433 -21.90 -11.04 -16.67
CA LEU A 433 -21.19 -12.23 -16.20
C LEU A 433 -22.03 -13.08 -15.25
N ASP A 434 -22.45 -14.24 -15.75
CA ASP A 434 -23.03 -15.28 -14.91
C ASP A 434 -21.94 -15.99 -14.08
N VAL A 435 -22.12 -16.00 -12.76
CA VAL A 435 -21.22 -16.70 -11.82
C VAL A 435 -21.95 -17.89 -11.22
N PHE A 436 -21.27 -19.03 -11.15
CA PHE A 436 -21.82 -20.28 -10.64
C PHE A 436 -21.08 -20.71 -9.39
N GLN A 437 -21.85 -21.21 -8.42
CA GLN A 437 -21.29 -22.05 -7.37
C GLN A 437 -20.76 -23.32 -8.00
N VAL A 438 -19.50 -23.64 -7.74
CA VAL A 438 -18.85 -24.85 -8.26
C VAL A 438 -18.34 -25.70 -7.11
N THR A 439 -18.34 -27.02 -7.30
CA THR A 439 -17.79 -27.97 -6.33
C THR A 439 -16.66 -28.76 -6.98
N HIS A 440 -15.47 -28.70 -6.41
CA HIS A 440 -14.31 -29.42 -6.91
C HIS A 440 -14.52 -30.93 -6.78
N ARG A 441 -14.20 -31.67 -7.85
CA ARG A 441 -14.57 -33.08 -8.01
C ARG A 441 -13.89 -34.01 -7.02
N GLU A 442 -12.64 -33.75 -6.64
CA GLU A 442 -11.85 -34.66 -5.80
C GLU A 442 -11.99 -34.40 -4.30
N ASN A 443 -12.04 -33.13 -3.91
CA ASN A 443 -11.98 -32.72 -2.49
C ASN A 443 -13.28 -32.07 -1.99
N GLY A 444 -14.29 -31.88 -2.86
CA GLY A 444 -15.58 -31.28 -2.49
C GLY A 444 -15.52 -29.77 -2.20
N ARG A 445 -14.40 -29.08 -2.51
CA ARG A 445 -14.22 -27.64 -2.26
C ARG A 445 -15.25 -26.83 -3.03
N VAL A 446 -15.90 -25.88 -2.37
CA VAL A 446 -16.82 -24.94 -3.02
C VAL A 446 -16.08 -23.66 -3.43
N SER A 447 -16.25 -23.22 -4.66
CA SER A 447 -15.79 -21.91 -5.17
C SER A 447 -16.88 -21.24 -6.02
N TYR A 448 -16.59 -20.07 -6.55
CA TYR A 448 -17.48 -19.31 -7.44
C TYR A 448 -16.72 -18.91 -8.68
N LEU A 449 -17.13 -19.46 -9.82
CA LEU A 449 -16.43 -19.32 -11.10
C LEU A 449 -17.40 -18.86 -12.20
N THR A 450 -16.88 -18.14 -13.18
CA THR A 450 -17.60 -17.82 -14.43
C THR A 450 -17.66 -19.04 -15.35
N ASP A 451 -18.51 -18.97 -16.38
CA ASP A 451 -18.56 -20.01 -17.42
C ASP A 451 -17.22 -20.22 -18.14
N GLU A 452 -16.47 -19.14 -18.36
CA GLU A 452 -15.15 -19.18 -18.99
C GLU A 452 -14.14 -19.90 -18.08
N GLU A 453 -14.11 -19.58 -16.79
CA GLU A 453 -13.25 -20.21 -15.79
C GLU A 453 -13.56 -21.72 -15.64
N ILE A 454 -14.84 -22.10 -15.70
CA ILE A 454 -15.25 -23.51 -15.68
C ILE A 454 -14.76 -24.23 -16.94
N ALA A 455 -14.89 -23.62 -18.11
CA ALA A 455 -14.49 -24.22 -19.38
C ALA A 455 -12.99 -24.51 -19.46
N VAL A 456 -12.15 -23.64 -18.90
CA VAL A 456 -10.68 -23.83 -18.88
C VAL A 456 -10.20 -24.78 -17.78
N SER A 457 -11.06 -25.17 -16.85
CA SER A 457 -10.71 -26.04 -15.72
C SER A 457 -10.67 -27.54 -16.02
N ASN A 458 -10.80 -27.95 -17.28
CA ASN A 458 -10.69 -29.35 -17.74
C ASN A 458 -11.53 -30.39 -16.96
N GLY A 459 -12.65 -29.97 -16.36
CA GLY A 459 -13.55 -30.85 -15.62
C GLY A 459 -13.19 -31.08 -14.14
N GLU A 460 -12.29 -30.26 -13.58
CA GLU A 460 -11.98 -30.22 -12.14
C GLU A 460 -13.17 -29.77 -11.29
N TRP A 461 -14.00 -28.87 -11.83
CA TRP A 461 -15.12 -28.27 -11.13
C TRP A 461 -16.47 -28.77 -11.65
N ILE A 462 -17.31 -29.21 -10.72
CA ILE A 462 -18.71 -29.58 -10.98
C ILE A 462 -19.54 -28.30 -10.90
N LYS A 463 -20.13 -27.90 -12.03
CA LYS A 463 -21.00 -26.72 -12.13
C LYS A 463 -22.27 -26.94 -11.31
N GLY A 464 -22.51 -26.03 -10.35
CA GLY A 464 -23.68 -26.00 -9.48
C GLY A 464 -24.67 -24.92 -9.87
N ARG A 465 -25.29 -24.28 -8.87
CA ARG A 465 -26.31 -23.25 -9.06
C ARG A 465 -25.68 -21.92 -9.45
N ILE A 466 -26.39 -21.14 -10.28
CA ILE A 466 -26.04 -19.74 -10.53
C ILE A 466 -26.20 -18.91 -9.25
N VAL A 467 -25.33 -17.93 -9.07
CA VAL A 467 -25.42 -16.93 -8.01
C VAL A 467 -26.49 -15.91 -8.42
N PRO A 468 -27.65 -15.84 -7.73
CA PRO A 468 -28.77 -14.99 -8.15
C PRO A 468 -28.41 -13.52 -8.29
N GLU A 469 -27.48 -13.04 -7.47
CA GLU A 469 -27.01 -11.66 -7.46
C GLU A 469 -26.15 -11.29 -8.68
N CYS A 470 -25.64 -12.29 -9.40
CA CYS A 470 -24.90 -12.12 -10.65
C CYS A 470 -25.79 -12.35 -11.89
N GLN A 471 -27.09 -12.58 -11.71
CA GLN A 471 -28.00 -12.89 -12.81
C GLN A 471 -28.74 -11.64 -13.30
N GLY A 472 -28.81 -11.48 -14.63
CA GLY A 472 -29.64 -10.46 -15.29
C GLY A 472 -28.90 -9.16 -15.59
N GLU A 473 -29.58 -8.01 -15.45
CA GLU A 473 -28.94 -6.69 -15.65
C GLU A 473 -28.40 -6.09 -14.33
N ASN A 474 -28.21 -6.90 -13.30
CA ASN A 474 -27.75 -6.44 -11.98
C ASN A 474 -26.24 -6.58 -11.85
N LEU A 475 -25.61 -5.59 -11.22
CA LEU A 475 -24.23 -5.70 -10.77
C LEU A 475 -24.20 -6.36 -9.40
N LEU A 476 -23.20 -7.22 -9.17
CA LEU A 476 -23.07 -7.91 -7.90
C LEU A 476 -22.95 -6.89 -6.77
N THR A 477 -23.97 -6.85 -5.92
CA THR A 477 -24.04 -6.01 -4.72
C THR A 477 -24.64 -6.83 -3.60
N VAL A 478 -23.89 -6.99 -2.52
CA VAL A 478 -24.25 -7.92 -1.44
C VAL A 478 -24.15 -7.22 -0.08
N ASP A 479 -25.00 -7.66 0.85
CA ASP A 479 -24.87 -7.29 2.25
C ASP A 479 -23.76 -8.09 2.94
N ALA A 480 -23.49 -7.73 4.19
CA ALA A 480 -22.41 -8.32 4.98
C ALA A 480 -22.53 -9.84 5.17
N GLN A 481 -23.74 -10.35 5.41
CA GLN A 481 -23.97 -11.78 5.59
C GLN A 481 -23.74 -12.52 4.27
N ARG A 482 -24.29 -12.00 3.18
CA ARG A 482 -24.16 -12.60 1.86
C ARG A 482 -22.73 -12.55 1.33
N ALA A 483 -22.00 -11.46 1.59
CA ALA A 483 -20.58 -11.35 1.26
C ALA A 483 -19.74 -12.44 1.95
N HIS A 484 -20.09 -12.82 3.18
CA HIS A 484 -19.44 -13.92 3.89
C HIS A 484 -19.77 -15.29 3.28
N GLU A 485 -21.05 -15.56 3.00
CA GLU A 485 -21.48 -16.82 2.36
C GLU A 485 -20.80 -17.04 1.01
N LEU A 486 -20.63 -15.97 0.24
CA LEU A 486 -19.98 -15.97 -1.07
C LEU A 486 -18.44 -15.95 -1.00
N LYS A 487 -17.84 -16.02 0.20
CA LYS A 487 -16.39 -16.01 0.42
C LYS A 487 -15.68 -14.73 -0.09
N LEU A 488 -16.41 -13.62 -0.22
CA LEU A 488 -15.86 -12.30 -0.58
C LEU A 488 -15.29 -11.56 0.63
N ALA A 489 -15.98 -11.69 1.78
CA ALA A 489 -15.65 -11.03 3.04
C ALA A 489 -15.60 -12.03 4.20
N GLU A 490 -14.97 -11.61 5.29
CA GLU A 490 -15.02 -12.36 6.53
C GLU A 490 -16.38 -12.19 7.22
N ALA A 491 -16.68 -13.02 8.23
CA ALA A 491 -17.96 -12.94 8.96
C ALA A 491 -18.29 -11.51 9.42
N PRO A 492 -19.54 -11.05 9.36
CA PRO A 492 -19.88 -9.68 9.74
C PRO A 492 -19.63 -9.41 11.23
N VAL A 493 -19.33 -8.16 11.58
CA VAL A 493 -19.23 -7.69 12.97
C VAL A 493 -20.43 -6.82 13.35
N ALA A 494 -20.86 -6.88 14.59
CA ALA A 494 -21.95 -6.07 15.13
C ALA A 494 -21.50 -4.64 15.43
N ASP A 495 -20.31 -4.48 16.02
CA ASP A 495 -19.79 -3.20 16.48
C ASP A 495 -18.26 -3.13 16.42
N GLU A 496 -17.71 -1.96 16.80
CA GLU A 496 -16.27 -1.73 16.83
C GLU A 496 -15.57 -2.60 17.89
N ASP A 497 -16.25 -3.02 18.96
CA ASP A 497 -15.66 -3.86 19.99
C ASP A 497 -15.43 -5.29 19.48
N GLU A 498 -16.38 -5.82 18.70
CA GLU A 498 -16.23 -7.11 18.03
C GLU A 498 -15.10 -7.05 16.99
N LEU A 499 -15.01 -5.97 16.22
CA LEU A 499 -13.88 -5.73 15.30
C LEU A 499 -12.55 -5.73 16.08
N ARG A 500 -12.47 -4.99 17.18
CA ARG A 500 -11.28 -4.87 18.03
C ARG A 500 -10.83 -6.24 18.55
N GLN A 501 -11.76 -7.02 19.08
CA GLN A 501 -11.52 -8.36 19.60
C GLN A 501 -11.00 -9.29 18.50
N ARG A 502 -11.65 -9.27 17.32
CA ARG A 502 -11.25 -10.06 16.17
C ARG A 502 -9.85 -9.72 15.65
N LEU A 503 -9.51 -8.43 15.64
CA LEU A 503 -8.20 -7.96 15.21
C LEU A 503 -7.11 -8.11 16.29
N GLY A 504 -7.48 -8.53 17.51
CA GLY A 504 -6.55 -8.76 18.62
C GLY A 504 -5.98 -7.47 19.21
N ILE A 505 -6.70 -6.36 19.07
CA ILE A 505 -6.29 -5.03 19.53
C ILE A 505 -6.55 -4.92 21.05
N PRO A 506 -5.56 -4.50 21.88
CA PRO A 506 -5.71 -4.35 23.32
C PRO A 506 -6.87 -3.44 23.73
N GLU A 507 -7.35 -3.56 24.97
CA GLU A 507 -8.34 -2.62 25.51
C GLU A 507 -7.73 -1.22 25.66
N GLY A 508 -8.41 -0.22 25.10
CA GLY A 508 -7.94 1.17 25.00
C GLY A 508 -7.93 1.67 23.55
N GLU A 509 -9.13 2.01 23.07
CA GLU A 509 -9.51 2.66 21.79
C GLU A 509 -8.78 2.19 20.51
N ILE A 510 -9.55 1.64 19.55
CA ILE A 510 -9.09 1.59 18.16
C ILE A 510 -8.60 3.00 17.79
N PRO A 511 -7.39 3.17 17.23
CA PRO A 511 -6.88 4.49 16.88
C PRO A 511 -7.92 5.25 16.07
N GLN A 512 -8.15 6.52 16.40
CA GLN A 512 -9.07 7.34 15.62
C GLN A 512 -8.66 7.33 14.15
N ALA A 513 -9.66 7.19 13.28
CA ALA A 513 -9.44 7.18 11.85
C ALA A 513 -8.79 8.50 11.42
N VAL A 514 -7.55 8.41 10.91
CA VAL A 514 -6.89 9.54 10.28
C VAL A 514 -7.66 9.80 8.99
N GLY A 515 -8.38 10.91 8.96
CA GLY A 515 -9.09 11.40 7.78
C GLY A 515 -8.36 12.57 7.13
N ARG A 516 -8.82 12.94 5.93
CA ARG A 516 -8.35 14.16 5.26
C ARG A 516 -8.70 15.39 6.09
N THR A 517 -7.76 16.32 6.17
CA THR A 517 -7.93 17.62 6.83
C THR A 517 -8.10 18.73 5.79
N TRP A 518 -8.61 19.89 6.22
CA TRP A 518 -8.70 21.07 5.34
C TRP A 518 -7.33 21.51 4.79
N VAL A 519 -6.25 21.17 5.50
CA VAL A 519 -4.88 21.41 5.06
C VAL A 519 -4.56 20.56 3.84
N ASP A 520 -5.01 19.30 3.78
CA ASP A 520 -4.79 18.43 2.62
C ASP A 520 -5.51 18.97 1.37
N THR A 521 -6.74 19.47 1.55
CA THR A 521 -7.49 20.13 0.47
C THR A 521 -6.75 21.38 -0.02
N LEU A 522 -6.29 22.24 0.90
CA LEU A 522 -5.56 23.45 0.55
C LEU A 522 -4.24 23.14 -0.17
N VAL A 523 -3.45 22.20 0.34
CA VAL A 523 -2.19 21.74 -0.27
C VAL A 523 -2.44 21.22 -1.67
N TRP A 524 -3.49 20.41 -1.86
CA TRP A 524 -3.86 19.96 -3.20
C TRP A 524 -4.23 21.12 -4.12
N THR A 525 -5.07 22.05 -3.66
CA THR A 525 -5.48 23.22 -4.45
C THR A 525 -4.27 24.05 -4.87
N LEU A 526 -3.35 24.35 -3.95
CA LEU A 526 -2.14 25.13 -4.23
C LEU A 526 -1.17 24.40 -5.18
N ASN A 527 -1.15 23.07 -5.17
CA ASN A 527 -0.32 22.26 -6.05
C ASN A 527 -0.93 22.00 -7.44
N THR A 528 -2.15 22.48 -7.72
CA THR A 528 -2.69 22.43 -9.09
C THR A 528 -1.85 23.29 -10.06
N PRO A 529 -1.74 22.93 -11.35
CA PRO A 529 -0.94 23.70 -12.31
C PRO A 529 -1.35 25.17 -12.41
N GLY A 530 -2.66 25.45 -12.38
CA GLY A 530 -3.18 26.82 -12.41
C GLY A 530 -2.79 27.64 -11.18
N MET A 531 -2.95 27.09 -9.98
CA MET A 531 -2.57 27.80 -8.75
C MET A 531 -1.06 27.97 -8.61
N THR A 532 -0.28 27.00 -9.07
CA THR A 532 1.18 27.12 -9.14
C THR A 532 1.61 28.29 -10.03
N VAL A 533 1.05 28.39 -11.25
CA VAL A 533 1.33 29.53 -12.14
C VAL A 533 0.90 30.84 -11.48
N LEU A 534 -0.28 30.88 -10.83
CA LEU A 534 -0.78 32.07 -10.14
C LEU A 534 0.14 32.52 -9.00
N LEU A 535 0.61 31.60 -8.14
CA LEU A 535 1.50 31.92 -7.02
C LEU A 535 2.85 32.46 -7.50
N LEU A 536 3.45 31.82 -8.51
CA LEU A 536 4.72 32.26 -9.08
C LEU A 536 4.58 33.61 -9.81
N LEU A 537 3.46 33.81 -10.52
CA LEU A 537 3.14 35.06 -11.18
C LEU A 537 2.95 36.18 -10.16
N ALA A 538 2.08 35.99 -9.16
CA ALA A 538 1.82 36.96 -8.11
C ALA A 538 3.10 37.29 -7.35
N GLY A 539 3.86 36.29 -6.92
CA GLY A 539 5.13 36.48 -6.22
C GLY A 539 6.13 37.30 -7.04
N SER A 540 6.29 37.01 -8.33
CA SER A 540 7.24 37.72 -9.19
C SER A 540 6.79 39.14 -9.54
N VAL A 541 5.48 39.35 -9.78
CA VAL A 541 4.91 40.68 -10.02
C VAL A 541 5.03 41.56 -8.77
N LEU A 542 4.86 41.00 -7.58
CA LEU A 542 5.05 41.72 -6.32
C LEU A 542 6.53 42.11 -6.10
N ILE A 543 7.50 41.27 -6.48
CA ILE A 543 8.92 41.68 -6.51
C ILE A 543 9.12 42.86 -7.45
N TYR A 544 8.55 42.79 -8.66
CA TYR A 544 8.67 43.86 -9.65
C TYR A 544 8.09 45.19 -9.12
N LEU A 545 6.90 45.15 -8.50
CA LEU A 545 6.29 46.33 -7.89
C LEU A 545 7.10 46.87 -6.70
N GLU A 546 7.70 46.00 -5.88
CA GLU A 546 8.57 46.40 -4.78
C GLU A 546 9.79 47.17 -5.29
N LEU A 547 10.43 46.71 -6.38
CA LEU A 547 11.59 47.38 -6.98
C LEU A 547 11.25 48.78 -7.52
N HIS A 548 10.01 49.01 -7.96
CA HIS A 548 9.56 50.30 -8.48
C HIS A 548 9.03 51.26 -7.41
N THR A 549 8.35 50.74 -6.37
CA THR A 549 7.65 51.55 -5.38
C THR A 549 8.41 51.71 -4.05
N MET A 550 9.36 50.81 -3.76
CA MET A 550 10.18 50.77 -2.53
C MET A 550 9.37 50.90 -1.23
N THR A 551 8.18 50.26 -1.17
CA THR A 551 7.23 50.37 -0.04
C THR A 551 7.37 49.26 1.01
N SER A 552 8.23 48.26 0.81
CA SER A 552 8.44 47.04 1.61
C SER A 552 7.24 46.08 1.70
N PHE A 553 6.02 46.58 1.56
CA PHE A 553 4.78 45.78 1.61
C PHE A 553 4.74 44.72 0.50
N PHE A 554 5.09 45.09 -0.74
CA PHE A 554 5.06 44.16 -1.86
C PHE A 554 6.16 43.08 -1.73
N GLY A 555 7.31 43.43 -1.16
CA GLY A 555 8.36 42.47 -0.81
C GLY A 555 7.88 41.39 0.17
N ILE A 556 7.19 41.78 1.26
CA ILE A 556 6.63 40.82 2.23
C ILE A 556 5.55 39.95 1.59
N ALA A 557 4.65 40.55 0.81
CA ALA A 557 3.61 39.81 0.11
C ALA A 557 4.19 38.80 -0.90
N SER A 558 5.27 39.16 -1.60
CA SER A 558 6.00 38.23 -2.47
C SER A 558 6.60 37.07 -1.68
N GLY A 559 7.29 37.37 -0.58
CA GLY A 559 7.84 36.36 0.32
C GLY A 559 6.77 35.37 0.79
N PHE A 560 5.56 35.86 1.10
CA PHE A 560 4.42 35.01 1.45
C PHE A 560 3.95 34.11 0.30
N CYS A 561 3.91 34.61 -0.95
CA CYS A 561 3.58 33.78 -2.12
C CYS A 561 4.59 32.64 -2.33
N PHE A 562 5.89 32.92 -2.26
CA PHE A 562 6.93 31.89 -2.37
C PHE A 562 6.92 30.95 -1.15
N MET A 563 6.66 31.46 0.04
CA MET A 563 6.48 30.63 1.24
C MET A 563 5.31 29.65 1.08
N LEU A 564 4.14 30.11 0.62
CA LEU A 564 3.00 29.23 0.35
C LEU A 564 3.30 28.20 -0.73
N PHE A 565 4.02 28.59 -1.80
CA PHE A 565 4.45 27.66 -2.85
C PHE A 565 5.32 26.54 -2.26
N PHE A 566 6.42 26.87 -1.57
CA PHE A 566 7.31 25.85 -1.00
C PHE A 566 6.66 25.06 0.13
N TRP A 567 5.85 25.70 0.98
CA TRP A 567 5.11 25.02 2.06
C TRP A 567 4.13 23.98 1.51
N SER A 568 3.40 24.33 0.45
CA SER A 568 2.49 23.40 -0.23
C SER A 568 3.22 22.24 -0.89
N ARG A 569 4.40 22.47 -1.48
CA ARG A 569 5.22 21.42 -2.10
C ARG A 569 5.90 20.52 -1.08
N PHE A 570 6.30 21.08 0.06
CA PHE A 570 6.86 20.35 1.20
C PHE A 570 5.81 19.41 1.82
N LEU A 571 4.61 19.91 2.11
CA LEU A 571 3.51 19.07 2.61
C LEU A 571 2.98 18.10 1.54
N GLY A 572 3.06 18.48 0.27
CA GLY A 572 2.74 17.62 -0.87
C GLY A 572 3.77 16.52 -1.12
N GLY A 573 4.93 16.56 -0.46
CA GLY A 573 6.00 15.57 -0.59
C GLY A 573 6.81 15.68 -1.89
N THR A 574 6.69 16.79 -2.64
CA THR A 574 7.48 17.03 -3.86
C THR A 574 8.70 17.92 -3.62
N ALA A 575 8.80 18.57 -2.46
CA ALA A 575 9.96 19.37 -2.08
C ALA A 575 10.45 18.95 -0.69
N ASP A 576 11.76 19.03 -0.48
CA ASP A 576 12.43 18.83 0.81
C ASP A 576 13.19 20.11 1.19
N VAL A 577 14.00 20.04 2.24
CA VAL A 577 14.83 21.14 2.74
C VAL A 577 15.82 21.62 1.68
N LEU A 578 16.29 20.74 0.80
CA LEU A 578 17.26 21.06 -0.24
C LEU A 578 16.74 22.17 -1.17
N GLU A 579 15.51 22.04 -1.65
CA GLU A 579 14.91 22.95 -2.61
C GLU A 579 14.73 24.34 -1.98
N ILE A 580 14.28 24.38 -0.73
CA ILE A 580 14.10 25.62 0.03
C ILE A 580 15.45 26.32 0.25
N VAL A 581 16.47 25.57 0.67
CA VAL A 581 17.82 26.11 0.87
C VAL A 581 18.41 26.61 -0.45
N LEU A 582 18.25 25.86 -1.54
CA LEU A 582 18.72 26.25 -2.87
C LEU A 582 18.05 27.53 -3.38
N PHE A 583 16.74 27.69 -3.13
CA PHE A 583 16.00 28.91 -3.46
C PHE A 583 16.55 30.12 -2.68
N LEU A 584 16.66 30.00 -1.36
CA LEU A 584 17.17 31.07 -0.50
C LEU A 584 18.63 31.42 -0.82
N PHE A 585 19.45 30.41 -1.14
CA PHE A 585 20.81 30.60 -1.62
C PHE A 585 20.83 31.40 -2.94
N GLY A 586 20.00 31.02 -3.91
CA GLY A 586 19.86 31.73 -5.18
C GLY A 586 19.43 33.19 -5.00
N VAL A 587 18.44 33.45 -4.14
CA VAL A 587 18.03 34.82 -3.75
C VAL A 587 19.19 35.57 -3.10
N GLY A 588 19.94 34.93 -2.21
CA GLY A 588 21.12 35.51 -1.58
C GLY A 588 22.22 35.90 -2.57
N LEU A 589 22.47 35.10 -3.60
CA LEU A 589 23.43 35.43 -4.67
C LEU A 589 22.99 36.65 -5.49
N ILE A 590 21.69 36.76 -5.78
CA ILE A 590 21.14 37.94 -6.47
C ILE A 590 21.30 39.19 -5.60
N LEU A 591 20.97 39.12 -4.31
CA LEU A 591 21.15 40.24 -3.38
C LEU A 591 22.64 40.62 -3.24
N MET A 592 23.55 39.65 -3.23
CA MET A 592 25.00 39.91 -3.19
C MET A 592 25.47 40.70 -4.42
N GLU A 593 25.03 40.35 -5.63
CA GLU A 593 25.34 41.11 -6.85
C GLU A 593 24.80 42.54 -6.76
N ILE A 594 23.56 42.71 -6.27
CA ILE A 594 22.91 44.03 -6.19
C ILE A 594 23.59 44.95 -5.17
N PHE A 595 23.95 44.44 -3.98
CA PHE A 595 24.41 45.27 -2.87
C PHE A 595 25.93 45.27 -2.64
N VAL A 596 26.64 44.20 -3.01
CA VAL A 596 28.07 44.02 -2.66
C VAL A 596 28.97 44.08 -3.88
N VAL A 597 28.59 43.42 -4.98
CA VAL A 597 29.43 43.30 -6.18
C VAL A 597 28.69 43.74 -7.44
N PRO A 598 28.38 45.04 -7.61
CA PRO A 598 27.68 45.51 -8.80
C PRO A 598 28.56 45.36 -10.04
N GLY A 599 28.15 44.57 -11.03
CA GLY A 599 28.62 44.70 -12.41
C GLY A 599 29.35 43.51 -13.03
N PHE A 600 29.46 42.36 -12.36
CA PHE A 600 30.10 41.16 -12.94
C PHE A 600 29.08 40.18 -13.53
N GLY A 601 27.83 40.21 -13.06
CA GLY A 601 26.71 39.42 -13.57
C GLY A 601 26.78 37.92 -13.25
N ILE A 602 27.93 37.40 -12.80
CA ILE A 602 28.10 35.97 -12.49
C ILE A 602 27.23 35.55 -11.30
N PHE A 603 27.21 36.33 -10.21
CA PHE A 603 26.38 36.01 -9.05
C PHE A 603 24.89 36.14 -9.39
N GLY A 604 24.52 37.14 -10.21
CA GLY A 604 23.17 37.30 -10.72
C GLY A 604 22.69 36.10 -11.56
N VAL A 605 23.48 35.67 -12.55
CA VAL A 605 23.13 34.52 -13.42
C VAL A 605 23.11 33.21 -12.63
N THR A 606 24.10 32.99 -11.78
CA THR A 606 24.14 31.77 -10.95
C THR A 606 22.98 31.74 -9.96
N GLY A 607 22.64 32.88 -9.35
CA GLY A 607 21.47 33.01 -8.48
C GLY A 607 20.16 32.73 -9.20
N ALA A 608 19.98 33.28 -10.41
CA ALA A 608 18.79 33.03 -11.23
C ALA A 608 18.67 31.55 -11.64
N LEU A 609 19.78 30.91 -12.04
CA LEU A 609 19.81 29.48 -12.35
C LEU A 609 19.51 28.61 -11.12
N ALA A 610 20.02 28.99 -9.93
CA ALA A 610 19.73 28.28 -8.68
C ALA A 610 18.24 28.38 -8.30
N ILE A 611 17.63 29.55 -8.45
CA ILE A 611 16.18 29.74 -8.25
C ILE A 611 15.38 28.87 -9.24
N LEU A 612 15.73 28.90 -10.53
CA LEU A 612 15.05 28.07 -11.53
C LEU A 612 15.19 26.57 -11.23
N ALA A 613 16.38 26.11 -10.88
CA ALA A 613 16.63 24.73 -10.49
C ALA A 613 15.80 24.33 -9.26
N SER A 614 15.73 25.19 -8.24
CA SER A 614 14.90 24.96 -7.07
C SER A 614 13.40 24.85 -7.41
N LEU A 615 12.87 25.75 -8.24
CA LEU A 615 11.45 25.70 -8.64
C LEU A 615 11.12 24.44 -9.45
N ILE A 616 12.04 23.99 -10.31
CA ILE A 616 11.91 22.74 -11.07
C ILE A 616 11.91 21.55 -10.10
N LEU A 617 12.92 21.46 -9.23
CA LEU A 617 13.06 20.36 -8.28
C LEU A 617 11.88 20.29 -7.31
N ALA A 618 11.42 21.43 -6.77
CA ALA A 618 10.24 21.49 -5.90
C ALA A 618 8.95 21.00 -6.58
N SER A 619 8.94 20.95 -7.92
CA SER A 619 7.78 20.52 -8.70
C SER A 619 7.75 19.02 -9.01
N GLN A 620 8.79 18.26 -8.65
CA GLN A 620 8.95 16.84 -8.99
C GLN A 620 9.64 16.05 -7.86
N THR A 621 9.46 14.74 -7.81
CA THR A 621 10.00 13.89 -6.72
C THR A 621 11.40 13.33 -7.00
N PHE A 622 12.01 13.67 -8.13
CA PHE A 622 13.30 13.14 -8.59
C PHE A 622 14.20 14.25 -9.13
N VAL A 623 15.52 14.04 -9.10
CA VAL A 623 16.51 15.03 -9.59
C VAL A 623 16.77 14.85 -11.09
N LEU A 624 16.99 13.61 -11.53
CA LEU A 624 17.22 13.25 -12.93
C LEU A 624 16.26 12.13 -13.34
N PRO A 625 15.56 12.24 -14.48
CA PRO A 625 14.62 11.22 -14.92
C PRO A 625 15.36 9.94 -15.33
N THR A 626 14.97 8.83 -14.74
CA THR A 626 15.45 7.48 -15.05
C THR A 626 14.41 6.64 -15.79
N THR A 627 13.13 6.98 -15.62
CA THR A 627 11.97 6.26 -16.20
C THR A 627 11.23 7.11 -17.24
N SER A 628 10.53 6.48 -18.18
CA SER A 628 9.68 7.17 -19.17
C SER A 628 8.56 8.01 -18.55
N SER A 629 7.97 7.56 -17.45
CA SER A 629 6.98 8.30 -16.67
C SER A 629 7.58 9.56 -16.03
N GLU A 630 8.79 9.45 -15.47
CA GLU A 630 9.53 10.59 -14.92
C GLU A 630 9.87 11.63 -16.00
N MET A 631 10.26 11.18 -17.20
CA MET A 631 10.51 12.08 -18.33
C MET A 631 9.26 12.89 -18.72
N THR A 632 8.09 12.25 -18.68
CA THR A 632 6.81 12.91 -18.97
C THR A 632 6.45 13.93 -17.89
N LEU A 633 6.67 13.60 -16.62
CA LEU A 633 6.45 14.50 -15.48
C LEU A 633 7.40 15.72 -15.52
N MET A 634 8.67 15.50 -15.84
CA MET A 634 9.65 16.59 -16.02
C MET A 634 9.22 17.54 -17.14
N THR A 635 8.76 16.99 -18.28
CA THR A 635 8.29 17.80 -19.42
C THR A 635 7.06 18.65 -19.05
N LYS A 636 6.10 18.08 -18.31
CA LYS A 636 4.92 18.82 -17.81
C LYS A 636 5.30 19.92 -16.82
N SER A 637 6.22 19.64 -15.90
CA SER A 637 6.69 20.60 -14.89
C SER A 637 7.44 21.76 -15.52
N LEU A 638 8.35 21.46 -16.46
CA LEU A 638 9.08 22.46 -17.23
C LEU A 638 8.13 23.31 -18.08
N GLY A 639 7.13 22.70 -18.70
CA GLY A 639 6.07 23.42 -19.43
C GLY A 639 5.29 24.39 -18.53
N THR A 640 4.89 23.95 -17.34
CA THR A 640 4.15 24.79 -16.37
C THR A 640 4.99 25.99 -15.91
N LEU A 641 6.27 25.77 -15.59
CA LEU A 641 7.18 26.84 -15.18
C LEU A 641 7.50 27.81 -16.33
N SER A 642 7.61 27.30 -17.55
CA SER A 642 7.80 28.14 -18.75
C SER A 642 6.59 29.06 -18.99
N ILE A 643 5.37 28.54 -18.83
CA ILE A 643 4.13 29.33 -18.90
C ILE A 643 4.12 30.41 -17.80
N ALA A 644 4.50 30.06 -16.57
CA ALA A 644 4.59 31.03 -15.49
C ALA A 644 5.59 32.14 -15.80
N LEU A 645 6.80 31.80 -16.28
CA LEU A 645 7.84 32.77 -16.65
C LEU A 645 7.39 33.71 -17.78
N VAL A 646 6.79 33.17 -18.85
CA VAL A 646 6.26 33.97 -19.96
C VAL A 646 5.13 34.89 -19.47
N SER A 647 4.26 34.39 -18.59
CA SER A 647 3.18 35.18 -17.99
C SER A 647 3.74 36.33 -17.14
N VAL A 648 4.81 36.09 -16.36
CA VAL A 648 5.50 37.13 -15.58
C VAL A 648 6.07 38.21 -16.49
N ILE A 649 6.77 37.82 -17.57
CA ILE A 649 7.34 38.77 -18.54
C ILE A 649 6.22 39.58 -19.20
N GLY A 650 5.14 38.93 -19.65
CA GLY A 650 4.01 39.60 -20.27
C GLY A 650 3.33 40.60 -19.35
N VAL A 651 3.03 40.21 -18.10
CA VAL A 651 2.44 41.10 -17.10
C VAL A 651 3.40 42.22 -16.73
N ALA A 652 4.70 41.97 -16.57
CA ALA A 652 5.69 43.00 -16.30
C ALA A 652 5.77 44.04 -17.44
N VAL A 653 5.70 43.63 -18.71
CA VAL A 653 5.65 44.55 -19.86
C VAL A 653 4.34 45.35 -19.90
N ILE A 654 3.21 44.71 -19.57
CA ILE A 654 1.91 45.40 -19.47
C ILE A 654 1.97 46.42 -18.34
N ILE A 655 2.47 46.04 -17.17
CA ILE A 655 2.64 46.95 -16.04
C ILE A 655 3.59 48.09 -16.44
N SER A 656 4.79 47.82 -16.96
CA SER A 656 5.72 48.90 -17.34
C SER A 656 5.13 49.88 -18.36
N LYS A 657 4.24 49.41 -19.24
CA LYS A 657 3.53 50.24 -20.23
C LYS A 657 2.36 51.04 -19.65
N TYR A 658 1.53 50.44 -18.78
CA TYR A 658 0.26 51.03 -18.34
C TYR A 658 0.26 51.54 -16.89
N LEU A 659 1.23 51.15 -16.08
CA LEU A 659 1.40 51.60 -14.69
C LEU A 659 1.61 53.13 -14.57
N PRO A 660 2.34 53.82 -15.48
CA PRO A 660 2.48 55.28 -15.43
C PRO A 660 1.15 56.04 -15.64
N GLU A 661 0.16 55.41 -16.28
CA GLU A 661 -1.13 56.04 -16.62
C GLU A 661 -2.20 55.83 -15.53
N MET A 662 -1.97 54.97 -14.52
CA MET A 662 -2.94 54.68 -13.47
C MET A 662 -2.96 55.75 -12.35
N PRO A 663 -4.12 56.37 -12.06
CA PRO A 663 -4.21 57.56 -11.19
C PRO A 663 -3.84 57.31 -9.71
N LEU A 664 -3.94 56.07 -9.22
CA LEU A 664 -3.54 55.69 -7.86
C LEU A 664 -2.03 55.39 -7.73
N LEU A 665 -1.37 54.87 -8.77
CA LEU A 665 0.02 54.42 -8.71
C LEU A 665 1.04 55.43 -9.23
N LYS A 666 0.61 56.46 -9.97
CA LYS A 666 1.49 57.56 -10.41
C LYS A 666 2.21 58.31 -9.27
N HIS A 667 1.65 58.27 -8.06
CA HIS A 667 2.25 58.90 -6.87
C HIS A 667 3.24 57.98 -6.12
N LEU A 668 3.31 56.69 -6.48
CA LEU A 668 4.20 55.70 -5.88
C LEU A 668 5.45 55.44 -6.74
N ILE A 669 5.50 56.01 -7.94
CA ILE A 669 6.65 55.93 -8.84
C ILE A 669 7.33 57.28 -8.84
N LEU A 670 8.64 57.28 -8.57
CA LEU A 670 9.50 58.43 -8.82
C LEU A 670 9.65 58.60 -10.34
N SER A 671 8.68 59.29 -10.94
CA SER A 671 8.85 59.78 -12.31
C SER A 671 9.96 60.84 -12.28
N PRO A 672 10.98 60.75 -13.16
CA PRO A 672 11.92 61.85 -13.32
C PRO A 672 11.13 63.12 -13.67
N PRO A 673 11.48 64.30 -13.13
CA PRO A 673 10.74 65.52 -13.40
C PRO A 673 10.68 65.74 -14.90
N ASP A 674 9.48 65.89 -15.44
CA ASP A 674 9.33 66.32 -16.82
C ASP A 674 9.98 67.72 -16.92
N PRO A 675 10.87 67.99 -17.89
CA PRO A 675 11.51 69.30 -18.02
C PRO A 675 10.52 70.46 -18.26
N THR A 676 9.26 70.12 -18.51
CA THR A 676 8.17 71.04 -18.88
C THR A 676 7.15 71.30 -17.79
N ASP A 677 7.19 70.60 -16.65
CA ASP A 677 6.27 70.90 -15.55
C ASP A 677 6.83 72.00 -14.64
N GLY A 678 6.26 73.20 -14.82
CA GLY A 678 6.63 74.43 -14.16
C GLY A 678 6.62 74.32 -12.64
N ILE A 679 7.74 74.69 -12.04
CA ILE A 679 7.90 74.76 -10.59
C ILE A 679 7.64 76.21 -10.14
N GLU A 680 6.46 76.43 -9.55
CA GLU A 680 6.14 77.65 -8.80
C GLU A 680 6.82 77.72 -7.42
N ASP A 681 7.30 76.61 -6.83
CA ASP A 681 7.84 76.61 -5.46
C ASP A 681 9.14 75.80 -5.27
N ALA A 682 10.17 76.09 -6.06
CA ALA A 682 11.55 75.73 -5.72
C ALA A 682 12.30 76.98 -5.24
N PRO A 683 13.28 76.86 -4.32
CA PRO A 683 14.06 78.00 -3.85
C PRO A 683 14.80 78.63 -5.05
N ARG A 684 14.23 79.71 -5.59
CA ARG A 684 14.86 80.51 -6.64
C ARG A 684 16.06 81.24 -6.03
N LEU A 685 17.26 80.98 -6.56
CA LEU A 685 18.29 82.01 -6.55
C LEU A 685 17.69 83.27 -7.20
N ARG A 686 17.95 84.44 -6.60
CA ARG A 686 17.24 85.70 -6.90
C ARG A 686 17.05 85.94 -8.41
N PRO A 687 15.81 86.23 -8.86
CA PRO A 687 15.44 86.40 -10.27
C PRO A 687 15.94 87.72 -10.91
N ASP A 688 16.84 88.43 -10.23
CA ASP A 688 17.46 89.67 -10.69
C ASP A 688 18.84 89.44 -11.34
N MET A 689 19.33 88.18 -11.39
CA MET A 689 20.67 87.84 -11.86
C MET A 689 20.72 86.89 -13.08
N ILE A 690 19.59 86.53 -13.69
CA ILE A 690 19.57 85.69 -14.90
C ILE A 690 18.50 86.24 -15.86
N GLY A 691 18.92 87.17 -16.72
CA GLY A 691 18.12 87.62 -17.86
C GLY A 691 17.80 86.45 -18.78
N GLY A 692 16.52 86.30 -19.12
CA GLY A 692 15.99 85.20 -19.90
C GLY A 692 16.48 85.20 -21.35
N ALA A 693 16.96 84.04 -21.79
CA ALA A 693 16.99 83.59 -23.20
C ALA A 693 17.46 82.12 -23.27
N PHE A 694 16.79 81.18 -22.59
CA PHE A 694 17.06 79.74 -22.73
C PHE A 694 15.89 79.04 -23.44
N ALA A 695 15.70 79.40 -24.71
CA ALA A 695 14.89 78.63 -25.66
C ALA A 695 15.28 78.91 -27.13
N VAL A 696 16.52 79.34 -27.38
CA VAL A 696 17.08 79.43 -28.73
C VAL A 696 18.43 78.72 -28.68
N GLY A 697 18.60 77.68 -29.50
CA GLY A 697 19.85 76.94 -29.57
C GLY A 697 21.05 77.86 -29.85
N LEU A 698 22.22 77.50 -29.33
CA LEU A 698 23.47 78.26 -29.46
C LEU A 698 24.03 78.28 -30.89
N GLU A 699 23.30 77.73 -31.87
CA GLU A 699 23.70 77.62 -33.27
C GLU A 699 24.04 78.98 -33.90
N TRP A 700 23.45 80.07 -33.40
CA TRP A 700 23.75 81.43 -33.85
C TRP A 700 25.18 81.89 -33.53
N LEU A 701 25.86 81.24 -32.58
CA LEU A 701 27.26 81.50 -32.26
C LEU A 701 28.23 80.95 -33.31
N LEU A 702 27.77 80.04 -34.18
CA LEU A 702 28.64 79.43 -35.18
C LEU A 702 29.26 80.52 -36.08
N HIS A 703 30.59 80.51 -36.19
CA HIS A 703 31.40 81.48 -36.95
C HIS A 703 31.44 82.91 -36.37
N GLN A 704 30.90 83.15 -35.17
CA GLN A 704 31.08 84.42 -34.48
C GLN A 704 32.50 84.55 -33.92
N GLU A 705 33.06 85.76 -34.01
CA GLU A 705 34.28 86.15 -33.31
C GLU A 705 33.95 86.60 -31.88
N GLY A 706 34.80 86.19 -30.94
CA GLY A 706 34.73 86.58 -29.54
C GLY A 706 36.12 86.73 -28.95
N GLU A 707 36.18 86.85 -27.64
CA GLU A 707 37.42 87.01 -26.88
C GLU A 707 37.45 86.01 -25.73
N ALA A 708 38.58 85.33 -25.54
CA ALA A 708 38.75 84.44 -24.40
C ALA A 708 38.64 85.24 -23.09
N PHE A 709 37.61 84.92 -22.29
CA PHE A 709 37.36 85.57 -21.01
C PHE A 709 38.19 84.92 -19.89
N THR A 710 38.38 83.62 -19.97
CA THR A 710 39.36 82.88 -19.18
C THR A 710 40.33 82.17 -20.11
N THR A 711 41.43 81.75 -19.53
CA THR A 711 42.39 80.83 -20.13
C THR A 711 41.68 79.54 -20.58
N LEU A 712 41.83 79.11 -21.84
CA LEU A 712 41.20 77.89 -22.39
C LEU A 712 42.21 76.71 -22.40
N ARG A 713 41.98 75.65 -21.58
CA ARG A 713 42.81 74.42 -21.48
C ARG A 713 42.02 73.13 -21.21
N PRO A 714 41.51 72.45 -22.24
CA PRO A 714 40.91 73.06 -23.41
C PRO A 714 39.60 73.79 -23.05
N ALA A 715 38.98 73.49 -21.90
CA ALA A 715 37.79 74.19 -21.44
C ALA A 715 38.12 75.56 -20.83
N GLY A 716 37.18 76.51 -20.98
CA GLY A 716 37.17 77.78 -20.29
C GLY A 716 35.99 78.62 -20.78
N LYS A 717 36.04 79.95 -20.63
CA LYS A 717 34.96 80.85 -20.99
C LYS A 717 35.40 81.83 -22.07
N ALA A 718 34.56 82.05 -23.07
CA ALA A 718 34.77 83.10 -24.08
C ALA A 718 33.56 84.03 -24.14
N ARG A 719 33.83 85.31 -24.37
CA ARG A 719 32.83 86.35 -24.52
C ARG A 719 32.52 86.55 -26.00
N PHE A 720 31.25 86.46 -26.36
CA PHE A 720 30.72 86.79 -27.68
C PHE A 720 29.67 87.87 -27.52
N GLY A 721 29.94 89.08 -28.03
CA GLY A 721 29.13 90.26 -27.73
C GLY A 721 29.19 90.61 -26.24
N GLU A 722 28.04 90.75 -25.59
CA GLU A 722 27.94 91.05 -24.15
C GLU A 722 27.83 89.79 -23.26
N GLN A 723 27.76 88.60 -23.85
CA GLN A 723 27.50 87.35 -23.13
C GLN A 723 28.75 86.46 -23.07
N VAL A 724 28.89 85.73 -21.96
CA VAL A 724 30.01 84.82 -21.72
C VAL A 724 29.49 83.39 -21.75
N PHE A 725 30.10 82.56 -22.60
CA PHE A 725 29.73 81.17 -22.81
C PHE A 725 30.87 80.24 -22.39
N ASP A 726 30.52 79.05 -21.89
CA ASP A 726 31.48 77.96 -21.69
C ASP A 726 31.86 77.40 -23.06
N VAL A 727 33.17 77.39 -23.34
CA VAL A 727 33.72 76.96 -24.62
C VAL A 727 34.90 76.01 -24.43
N GLN A 728 35.18 75.21 -25.45
CA GLN A 728 36.35 74.35 -25.52
C GLN A 728 37.26 74.75 -26.68
N SER A 729 38.55 74.96 -26.43
CA SER A 729 39.52 75.25 -27.48
C SER A 729 39.83 73.99 -28.30
N GLN A 730 39.97 74.17 -29.62
CA GLN A 730 40.35 73.13 -30.56
C GLN A 730 41.85 72.85 -30.50
N GLY A 731 42.31 72.27 -29.39
CA GLY A 731 43.69 71.81 -29.18
C GLY A 731 44.70 72.88 -28.76
N ASP A 732 44.46 74.16 -29.09
CA ASP A 732 45.37 75.24 -28.74
C ASP A 732 45.13 75.82 -27.34
N PHE A 733 46.23 76.26 -26.72
CA PHE A 733 46.19 77.05 -25.50
C PHE A 733 45.90 78.52 -25.82
N ILE A 734 44.81 79.06 -25.27
CA ILE A 734 44.35 80.43 -25.55
C ILE A 734 44.27 81.22 -24.24
N ASP A 735 45.07 82.28 -24.12
CA ASP A 735 45.11 83.15 -22.94
C ASP A 735 43.94 84.15 -22.93
N PRO A 736 43.53 84.67 -21.76
CA PRO A 736 42.49 85.68 -21.66
C PRO A 736 42.85 86.91 -22.50
N GLY A 737 41.88 87.49 -23.19
CA GLY A 737 42.09 88.64 -24.07
C GLY A 737 42.34 88.29 -25.54
N GLN A 738 42.60 87.02 -25.86
CA GLN A 738 42.85 86.60 -27.24
C GLN A 738 41.54 86.39 -28.01
N LYS A 739 41.52 86.81 -29.28
CA LYS A 739 40.38 86.59 -30.16
C LYS A 739 40.19 85.10 -30.48
N VAL A 740 38.94 84.66 -30.46
CA VAL A 740 38.52 83.30 -30.78
C VAL A 740 37.37 83.31 -31.77
N VAL A 741 37.26 82.27 -32.60
CA VAL A 741 36.13 82.07 -33.51
C VAL A 741 35.49 80.71 -33.24
N VAL A 742 34.16 80.66 -33.24
CA VAL A 742 33.41 79.40 -33.02
C VAL A 742 33.44 78.54 -34.27
N THR A 743 33.99 77.34 -34.14
CA THR A 743 34.12 76.37 -35.24
C THR A 743 32.99 75.36 -35.27
N GLU A 744 32.45 75.01 -34.11
CA GLU A 744 31.42 73.98 -33.97
C GLU A 744 30.49 74.30 -32.80
N VAL A 745 29.18 74.08 -32.99
CA VAL A 745 28.18 74.15 -31.93
C VAL A 745 27.33 72.89 -31.99
N THR A 746 27.37 72.09 -30.93
CA THR A 746 26.57 70.87 -30.77
C THR A 746 25.82 70.93 -29.44
N GLY A 747 24.55 71.35 -29.48
CA GLY A 747 23.75 71.58 -28.27
C GLY A 747 24.33 72.69 -27.38
N ASN A 748 24.71 72.36 -26.14
CA ASN A 748 25.40 73.27 -25.22
C ASN A 748 26.94 73.23 -25.34
N HIS A 749 27.46 72.50 -26.32
CA HIS A 749 28.89 72.36 -26.54
C HIS A 749 29.36 73.32 -27.63
N VAL A 750 30.19 74.31 -27.27
CA VAL A 750 30.74 75.32 -28.19
C VAL A 750 32.24 75.14 -28.30
N VAL A 751 32.73 74.82 -29.50
CA VAL A 751 34.16 74.65 -29.78
C VAL A 751 34.69 75.90 -30.47
N VAL A 752 35.83 76.39 -29.99
CA VAL A 752 36.47 77.61 -30.50
C VAL A 752 37.91 77.35 -30.90
N ARG A 753 38.42 78.11 -31.87
CA ARG A 753 39.86 78.19 -32.16
C ARG A 753 40.32 79.63 -32.09
N ARG A 754 41.63 79.86 -31.99
CA ARG A 754 42.20 81.21 -32.12
C ARG A 754 41.79 81.77 -33.49
N ALA A 755 41.21 82.97 -33.50
CA ALA A 755 40.65 83.61 -34.69
C ALA A 755 41.72 83.78 -35.79
#